data_AF-A0A9E2CF34-F1
#
_entry.id   AF-A0A9E2CF34-F1
#
_cell.length_a   1.000
_cell.length_b   1.000
_cell.length_c   1.000
_cell.angle_alpha   90.00
_cell.angle_beta   90.00
_cell.angle_gamma   90.00
#
_symmetry.space_group_name_H-M   'P 1'
#
loop_
_entity.id
_entity.type
_entity.pdbx_description
1 polymer ?
#
loop_
_entity_poly.entity_id
_entity_poly.type
_entity_poly.pdbx_seq_one_letter_code
_entity_poly.pdbx_strand_id
1 'polypeptide(L)'
;MSVAAGTYTEAVYINKRIVLIGVGTPTIDVSTLAGDENAVTFDGSGADNAVISGFRITGATGGLRNGISCKNSSPTITNNIISGNACHGISCNYSSPLITNNTISGNYSCGISCGSSSPLITNNAITGNFWGISCNSSSPLITNNVLTGNEYGILCSSSSPTVTNNTISGNTQHGIYCNYSSPTITNNIISENSNGIYCNSSFPAITNNNVWGNGLGSSNNYYNCSVGTNDISANPQFIGGADFHLGSSSPCINAGSNTAPAIPLTDKDGNLRIINSIVDMGAYEFQGTSTPPPAQYGSLSITSTPSGAKIYLNSIDTGSVTTRTFANILAGTHIIRLTLSGYQDWYGTATVIAGSTACVCATLTVAPAHYFQVVTQHANIETAGVPFSVSLVARNANGGTITSYTGNYDITWILNAMAKNSPDGFSPIIPNNGIQTFAQGIAIAMGFTLPNAGTGTLSVSDGTIRGTTTTVTIKPAVTTQFKFAVPATNMAGQAFSLSYLKACDLYGNVATHYQGNKLLSYSVPGTTTRNPVYPNPVTFDHGIANLPINVTLCKVEETKIHIEDGAVHGDSGTITVRPGTPHHFEVITANNQTEQEGIPFSVTIRARDIYGNLATGYNGNRILVWTWTATNSPNNTYPTRPTDGYQSFVNGSTIVSGFILVNAQEMPVIAVDDRLIHGESTKIIVITIDTTHAPELSYTGGTNYVSDGLHPESGDTGTVFDFRVKYRDVDGDGPQNGYPRVHILRDGAEISGSPFSMRQLGTATAYDTGVNYYYTTRLAASNAYSYFVEAYDISGQKASGEPTNSRNAPVVAQASVKMYIMETKWGSNGSGDGQFSGPHGVAVDTSGNVFVADSNNNRIQKFDSDGTFITKWGSSGSGDGQFSYPCGVAVDTSGNVFVADYSNNRIQKFTHDGKFITKWGSNGSGDGQFRYPFGVAVDTSGNVFVTD
;
A
#
# COMPACT_ATOMS: atom_id res chain seq x y z
N MET A 1 -12.91 -2.25 22.45
CA MET A 1 -12.01 -2.30 23.63
C MET A 1 -12.89 -2.41 24.86
N SER A 2 -12.63 -3.40 25.71
CA SER A 2 -13.32 -3.56 26.98
C SER A 2 -12.46 -2.96 28.09
N VAL A 3 -13.06 -2.15 28.95
CA VAL A 3 -12.39 -1.49 30.09
C VAL A 3 -12.90 -2.14 31.37
N ALA A 4 -11.98 -2.64 32.20
CA ALA A 4 -12.33 -3.31 33.45
C ALA A 4 -12.84 -2.32 34.50
N ALA A 5 -13.61 -2.81 35.49
CA ALA A 5 -14.05 -2.00 36.61
C ALA A 5 -12.87 -1.40 37.39
N GLY A 6 -13.01 -0.13 37.77
CA GLY A 6 -11.98 0.66 38.45
C GLY A 6 -12.29 2.15 38.35
N THR A 7 -11.48 2.98 39.03
CA THR A 7 -11.53 4.44 38.92
C THR A 7 -10.32 4.92 38.12
N TYR A 8 -10.60 5.70 37.07
CA TYR A 8 -9.63 6.27 36.15
C TYR A 8 -9.62 7.79 36.33
N THR A 9 -8.47 8.34 36.73
CA THR A 9 -8.32 9.75 37.11
C THR A 9 -7.76 10.64 36.00
N GLU A 10 -7.84 10.20 34.75
CA GLU A 10 -7.32 10.89 33.56
C GLU A 10 -8.47 11.24 32.60
N ALA A 11 -8.35 12.37 31.90
CA ALA A 11 -9.28 12.77 30.86
C ALA A 11 -9.12 11.90 29.60
N VAL A 12 -10.22 11.45 29.01
CA VAL A 12 -10.21 10.54 27.86
C VAL A 12 -10.39 11.32 26.56
N TYR A 13 -9.36 11.34 25.71
CA TYR A 13 -9.40 12.01 24.41
C TYR A 13 -9.52 11.01 23.25
N ILE A 14 -10.55 11.16 22.43
CA ILE A 14 -10.92 10.22 21.35
C ILE A 14 -10.94 10.98 20.03
N ASN A 15 -9.99 10.65 19.15
CA ASN A 15 -9.86 11.21 17.79
C ASN A 15 -9.93 10.15 16.68
N LYS A 16 -10.36 8.93 17.02
CA LYS A 16 -10.46 7.75 16.14
C LYS A 16 -11.70 6.94 16.45
N ARG A 17 -12.30 6.32 15.45
CA ARG A 17 -13.47 5.45 15.60
C ARG A 17 -13.11 4.23 16.44
N ILE A 18 -13.61 4.21 17.66
CA ILE A 18 -13.36 3.18 18.67
C ILE A 18 -14.68 2.82 19.37
N VAL A 19 -14.80 1.57 19.80
CA VAL A 19 -15.88 1.11 20.67
C VAL A 19 -15.29 0.87 22.06
N LEU A 20 -15.68 1.68 23.04
CA LEU A 20 -15.32 1.58 24.45
C LEU A 20 -16.51 0.98 25.22
N ILE A 21 -16.29 -0.16 25.86
CA ILE A 21 -17.30 -0.85 26.67
C ILE A 21 -16.77 -1.04 28.08
N GLY A 22 -17.42 -0.42 29.06
CA GLY A 22 -17.13 -0.61 30.47
C GLY A 22 -17.73 -1.93 30.99
N VAL A 23 -16.90 -2.74 31.62
CA VAL A 23 -17.28 -4.03 32.23
C VAL A 23 -17.32 -3.84 33.74
N GLY A 24 -18.50 -3.94 34.35
CA GLY A 24 -18.70 -3.66 35.78
C GLY A 24 -18.71 -2.16 36.13
N THR A 25 -19.13 -1.31 35.18
CA THR A 25 -19.29 0.15 35.35
C THR A 25 -18.04 0.88 35.88
N PRO A 26 -16.91 0.85 35.13
CA PRO A 26 -15.75 1.70 35.43
C PRO A 26 -16.11 3.18 35.53
N THR A 27 -15.41 3.88 36.42
CA THR A 27 -15.59 5.31 36.68
C THR A 27 -14.44 6.11 36.09
N ILE A 28 -14.74 7.10 35.27
CA ILE A 28 -13.83 8.18 34.88
C ILE A 28 -14.15 9.35 35.81
N ASP A 29 -13.19 9.71 36.67
CA ASP A 29 -13.32 10.76 37.68
C ASP A 29 -12.15 11.73 37.58
N VAL A 30 -12.36 12.87 36.93
CA VAL A 30 -11.30 13.87 36.69
C VAL A 30 -11.21 14.95 37.78
N SER A 31 -11.84 14.75 38.94
CA SER A 31 -11.89 15.74 40.03
C SER A 31 -10.54 16.11 40.64
N THR A 32 -9.50 15.31 40.38
CA THR A 32 -8.12 15.56 40.83
C THR A 32 -7.23 16.21 39.77
N LEU A 33 -7.71 16.46 38.55
CA LEU A 33 -6.90 17.05 37.49
C LEU A 33 -6.73 18.57 37.68
N ALA A 34 -5.49 19.03 37.60
CA ALA A 34 -5.15 20.44 37.69
C ALA A 34 -5.25 21.11 36.31
N GLY A 35 -6.40 21.71 36.02
CA GLY A 35 -6.62 22.46 34.79
C GLY A 35 -8.06 22.39 34.31
N ASP A 36 -8.34 23.09 33.21
CA ASP A 36 -9.65 23.10 32.59
C ASP A 36 -9.74 21.95 31.55
N GLU A 37 -10.26 20.76 31.92
CA GLU A 37 -10.41 19.60 31.01
C GLU A 37 -11.80 18.94 31.10
N ASN A 38 -12.31 18.38 30.00
CA ASN A 38 -13.55 17.57 30.00
C ASN A 38 -13.21 16.12 30.34
N ALA A 39 -14.08 15.39 31.05
CA ALA A 39 -13.80 14.01 31.42
C ALA A 39 -13.67 13.06 30.20
N VAL A 40 -14.51 13.26 29.17
CA VAL A 40 -14.37 12.61 27.85
C VAL A 40 -14.50 13.66 26.74
N THR A 41 -13.59 13.66 25.77
CA THR A 41 -13.67 14.50 24.56
C THR A 41 -13.58 13.65 23.30
N PHE A 42 -14.58 13.73 22.44
CA PHE A 42 -14.51 13.28 21.05
C PHE A 42 -14.19 14.49 20.17
N ASP A 43 -13.11 14.45 19.38
CA ASP A 43 -12.69 15.57 18.53
C ASP A 43 -12.37 15.13 17.09
N GLY A 44 -13.05 15.77 16.13
CA GLY A 44 -12.85 15.62 14.70
C GLY A 44 -13.45 14.35 14.08
N SER A 45 -13.60 14.35 12.76
CA SER A 45 -14.26 13.27 11.98
C SER A 45 -13.61 11.90 12.13
N GLY A 46 -12.35 11.83 12.57
CA GLY A 46 -11.72 10.58 12.96
C GLY A 46 -12.51 9.82 14.03
N ALA A 47 -13.19 10.52 14.95
CA ALA A 47 -14.01 9.97 16.02
C ALA A 47 -15.49 9.70 15.65
N ASP A 48 -15.91 9.94 14.40
CA ASP A 48 -17.28 9.67 13.97
C ASP A 48 -17.65 8.17 14.13
N ASN A 49 -18.86 7.92 14.61
CA ASN A 49 -19.35 6.57 14.92
C ASN A 49 -18.47 5.81 15.93
N ALA A 50 -17.69 6.51 16.77
CA ALA A 50 -17.17 5.94 18.01
C ALA A 50 -18.33 5.65 18.98
N VAL A 51 -18.13 4.72 19.91
CA VAL A 51 -19.14 4.31 20.89
C VAL A 51 -18.52 4.35 22.28
N ILE A 52 -19.21 4.96 23.24
CA ILE A 52 -18.90 4.83 24.68
C ILE A 52 -20.11 4.27 25.41
N SER A 53 -19.91 3.16 26.11
CA SER A 53 -20.98 2.49 26.84
C SER A 53 -20.55 1.83 28.13
N GLY A 54 -21.40 1.91 29.17
CA GLY A 54 -21.17 1.26 30.45
C GLY A 54 -20.21 1.98 31.38
N PHE A 55 -20.02 3.30 31.25
CA PHE A 55 -19.13 4.09 32.12
C PHE A 55 -19.90 4.97 33.11
N ARG A 56 -19.32 5.19 34.30
CA ARG A 56 -19.64 6.33 35.16
C ARG A 56 -18.66 7.46 34.83
N ILE A 57 -19.13 8.69 34.65
CA ILE A 57 -18.33 9.84 34.20
C ILE A 57 -18.65 11.03 35.11
N THR A 58 -17.64 11.52 35.81
CA THR A 58 -17.80 12.52 36.88
C THR A 58 -16.54 13.37 37.07
N GLY A 59 -16.63 14.37 37.96
CA GLY A 59 -15.46 15.11 38.44
C GLY A 59 -14.93 16.19 37.51
N ALA A 60 -15.56 16.54 36.39
CA ALA A 60 -15.12 17.68 35.58
C ALA A 60 -15.29 18.99 36.36
N THR A 61 -14.23 19.47 37.01
CA THR A 61 -14.20 20.70 37.81
C THR A 61 -13.70 21.89 37.00
N GLY A 62 -14.36 23.04 37.12
CA GLY A 62 -14.05 24.27 36.36
C GLY A 62 -15.22 24.69 35.47
N GLY A 63 -15.53 25.99 35.46
CA GLY A 63 -16.83 26.54 35.01
C GLY A 63 -17.20 26.42 33.52
N LEU A 64 -16.43 25.66 32.73
CA LEU A 64 -16.67 25.42 31.30
C LEU A 64 -16.54 23.93 30.91
N ARG A 65 -16.46 23.01 31.88
CA ARG A 65 -16.05 21.61 31.62
C ARG A 65 -17.14 20.57 31.75
N ASN A 66 -17.24 19.77 30.69
CA ASN A 66 -18.34 18.84 30.46
C ASN A 66 -17.95 17.42 30.86
N GLY A 67 -18.93 16.58 31.20
CA GLY A 67 -18.72 15.14 31.37
C GLY A 67 -18.30 14.51 30.04
N ILE A 68 -19.08 14.74 28.98
CA ILE A 68 -18.72 14.37 27.60
C ILE A 68 -18.82 15.60 26.69
N SER A 69 -17.78 15.82 25.88
CA SER A 69 -17.75 16.84 24.83
C SER A 69 -17.61 16.18 23.45
N CYS A 70 -18.65 16.23 22.64
CA CYS A 70 -18.61 15.92 21.21
C CYS A 70 -18.29 17.20 20.43
N LYS A 71 -17.15 17.21 19.75
CA LYS A 71 -16.64 18.35 18.98
C LYS A 71 -16.38 17.88 17.55
N ASN A 72 -17.19 18.35 16.60
CA ASN A 72 -17.11 17.96 15.18
C ASN A 72 -17.09 16.43 14.94
N SER A 73 -17.77 15.66 15.81
CA SER A 73 -17.79 14.19 15.78
C SER A 73 -19.09 13.66 16.36
N SER A 74 -19.72 12.70 15.68
CA SER A 74 -21.04 12.15 16.03
C SER A 74 -20.92 10.70 16.56
N PRO A 75 -20.55 10.51 17.84
CA PRO A 75 -20.49 9.20 18.49
C PRO A 75 -21.88 8.67 18.89
N THR A 76 -21.93 7.41 19.31
CA THR A 76 -23.02 6.84 20.11
C THR A 76 -22.63 6.84 21.59
N ILE A 77 -23.40 7.53 22.41
CA ILE A 77 -23.24 7.58 23.87
C ILE A 77 -24.39 6.79 24.48
N THR A 78 -24.13 5.64 25.10
CA THR A 78 -25.21 4.78 25.60
C THR A 78 -24.93 3.99 26.86
N ASN A 79 -25.91 3.81 27.75
CA ASN A 79 -25.78 3.07 29.01
C ASN A 79 -24.69 3.65 29.94
N ASN A 80 -24.52 4.97 29.97
CA ASN A 80 -23.56 5.66 30.85
C ASN A 80 -24.27 6.40 31.99
N ILE A 81 -23.55 6.61 33.10
CA ILE A 81 -23.98 7.43 34.24
C ILE A 81 -23.10 8.69 34.28
N ILE A 82 -23.66 9.84 33.94
CA ILE A 82 -22.91 11.10 33.76
C ILE A 82 -23.39 12.11 34.80
N SER A 83 -22.55 12.40 35.80
CA SER A 83 -23.00 13.15 36.98
C SER A 83 -21.94 14.02 37.65
N GLY A 84 -22.35 15.12 38.28
CA GLY A 84 -21.48 15.93 39.12
C GLY A 84 -20.40 16.72 38.36
N ASN A 85 -20.69 17.13 37.12
CA ASN A 85 -19.78 17.93 36.31
C ASN A 85 -20.11 19.44 36.41
N ALA A 86 -19.08 20.30 36.36
CA ALA A 86 -19.19 21.74 36.60
C ALA A 86 -19.73 22.56 35.40
N CYS A 87 -19.95 21.93 34.24
CA CYS A 87 -20.72 22.48 33.13
C CYS A 87 -21.77 21.46 32.64
N HIS A 88 -21.77 21.07 31.36
CA HIS A 88 -22.79 20.17 30.82
C HIS A 88 -22.48 18.70 31.14
N GLY A 89 -23.52 17.86 31.26
CA GLY A 89 -23.36 16.40 31.24
C GLY A 89 -22.81 15.94 29.89
N ILE A 90 -23.51 16.28 28.79
CA ILE A 90 -23.08 16.07 27.41
C ILE A 90 -23.17 17.39 26.63
N SER A 91 -22.14 17.71 25.83
CA SER A 91 -22.12 18.86 24.91
C SER A 91 -21.95 18.39 23.47
N CYS A 92 -22.84 18.79 22.55
CA CYS A 92 -22.88 18.37 21.15
C CYS A 92 -22.53 19.54 20.21
N ASN A 93 -21.26 19.93 20.15
CA ASN A 93 -20.84 21.07 19.34
C ASN A 93 -20.52 20.63 17.90
N TYR A 94 -21.29 21.14 16.93
CA TYR A 94 -21.14 20.87 15.50
C TYR A 94 -21.18 19.37 15.15
N SER A 95 -22.03 18.62 15.86
CA SER A 95 -22.14 17.16 15.79
C SER A 95 -23.52 16.65 16.20
N SER A 96 -24.01 15.60 15.53
CA SER A 96 -25.33 15.01 15.78
C SER A 96 -25.20 13.57 16.32
N PRO A 97 -24.70 13.38 17.56
CA PRO A 97 -24.57 12.06 18.16
C PRO A 97 -25.92 11.36 18.40
N LEU A 98 -25.86 10.03 18.57
CA LEU A 98 -26.93 9.24 19.17
C LEU A 98 -26.69 9.18 20.68
N ILE A 99 -27.62 9.71 21.47
CA ILE A 99 -27.56 9.71 22.94
C ILE A 99 -28.73 8.87 23.44
N THR A 100 -28.45 7.66 23.95
CA THR A 100 -29.52 6.74 24.34
C THR A 100 -29.27 5.88 25.58
N ASN A 101 -30.30 5.67 26.41
CA ASN A 101 -30.23 4.86 27.64
C ASN A 101 -29.21 5.37 28.67
N ASN A 102 -28.93 6.68 28.75
CA ASN A 102 -28.01 7.24 29.75
C ASN A 102 -28.76 7.81 30.96
N THR A 103 -28.11 7.77 32.13
CA THR A 103 -28.52 8.50 33.33
C THR A 103 -27.65 9.74 33.49
N ILE A 104 -28.23 10.93 33.41
CA ILE A 104 -27.51 12.21 33.39
C ILE A 104 -28.02 13.07 34.54
N SER A 105 -27.20 13.28 35.59
CA SER A 105 -27.72 13.86 36.84
C SER A 105 -26.78 14.79 37.60
N GLY A 106 -27.33 15.86 38.18
CA GLY A 106 -26.56 16.74 39.08
C GLY A 106 -25.38 17.45 38.39
N ASN A 107 -25.50 17.81 37.11
CA ASN A 107 -24.52 18.63 36.41
C ASN A 107 -24.91 20.12 36.54
N TYR A 108 -23.92 20.99 36.72
CA TYR A 108 -24.13 22.40 37.09
C TYR A 108 -24.76 23.26 35.97
N SER A 109 -24.73 22.80 34.72
CA SER A 109 -25.41 23.43 33.58
C SER A 109 -26.39 22.46 32.93
N CYS A 110 -26.45 22.37 31.60
CA CYS A 110 -27.28 21.39 30.88
C CYS A 110 -26.96 19.93 31.25
N GLY A 111 -27.96 19.06 31.35
CA GLY A 111 -27.77 17.61 31.22
C GLY A 111 -27.28 17.28 29.81
N ILE A 112 -27.98 17.77 28.78
CA ILE A 112 -27.55 17.72 27.38
C ILE A 112 -27.62 19.12 26.76
N SER A 113 -26.51 19.60 26.20
CA SER A 113 -26.43 20.82 25.41
C SER A 113 -26.26 20.44 23.94
N CYS A 114 -27.25 20.75 23.09
CA CYS A 114 -27.26 20.32 21.69
C CYS A 114 -26.38 21.22 20.77
N GLY A 115 -25.88 22.34 21.28
CA GLY A 115 -25.15 23.33 20.47
C GLY A 115 -25.92 23.69 19.19
N SER A 116 -25.18 24.01 18.12
CA SER A 116 -25.73 24.19 16.77
C SER A 116 -25.93 22.86 16.03
N SER A 117 -26.49 21.83 16.69
CA SER A 117 -26.56 20.47 16.12
C SER A 117 -27.78 19.66 16.56
N SER A 118 -28.17 18.68 15.73
CA SER A 118 -29.44 17.96 15.86
C SER A 118 -29.22 16.48 16.23
N PRO A 119 -28.78 16.16 17.47
CA PRO A 119 -28.67 14.78 17.93
C PRO A 119 -30.03 14.05 17.97
N LEU A 120 -29.96 12.72 18.00
CA LEU A 120 -31.07 11.87 18.41
C LEU A 120 -30.93 11.56 19.91
N ILE A 121 -31.86 12.06 20.72
CA ILE A 121 -31.86 11.91 22.17
C ILE A 121 -33.04 11.02 22.56
N THR A 122 -32.77 9.77 22.96
CA THR A 122 -33.83 8.79 23.23
C THR A 122 -33.63 7.91 24.47
N ASN A 123 -34.68 7.65 25.24
CA ASN A 123 -34.66 6.76 26.42
C ASN A 123 -33.67 7.18 27.54
N ASN A 124 -33.33 8.47 27.69
CA ASN A 124 -32.42 8.94 28.75
C ASN A 124 -33.19 9.39 30.00
N ALA A 125 -32.57 9.25 31.17
CA ALA A 125 -33.06 9.81 32.44
C ALA A 125 -32.20 11.02 32.83
N ILE A 126 -32.77 12.23 32.81
CA ILE A 126 -32.06 13.50 32.94
C ILE A 126 -32.61 14.24 34.16
N THR A 127 -31.84 14.29 35.25
CA THR A 127 -32.39 14.67 36.57
C THR A 127 -31.51 15.64 37.37
N GLY A 128 -32.11 16.66 38.00
CA GLY A 128 -31.37 17.56 38.91
C GLY A 128 -30.23 18.36 38.25
N ASN A 129 -30.30 18.63 36.95
CA ASN A 129 -29.37 19.53 36.25
C ASN A 129 -29.96 20.95 36.19
N PHE A 130 -29.17 21.97 35.86
CA PHE A 130 -29.71 23.33 35.69
C PHE A 130 -30.70 23.35 34.51
N TRP A 131 -30.27 22.96 33.31
CA TRP A 131 -31.18 22.70 32.19
C TRP A 131 -31.19 21.19 31.89
N GLY A 132 -32.32 20.58 31.58
CA GLY A 132 -32.39 19.17 31.21
C GLY A 132 -31.78 18.97 29.82
N ILE A 133 -32.48 19.43 28.79
CA ILE A 133 -31.99 19.51 27.41
C ILE A 133 -32.07 20.96 26.91
N SER A 134 -30.99 21.47 26.32
CA SER A 134 -30.93 22.80 25.69
C SER A 134 -30.69 22.70 24.18
N CYS A 135 -31.61 23.24 23.39
CA CYS A 135 -31.62 23.23 21.92
C CYS A 135 -31.50 24.66 21.39
N ASN A 136 -30.29 25.09 21.03
CA ASN A 136 -29.98 26.46 20.61
C ASN A 136 -29.64 26.49 19.11
N SER A 137 -30.50 27.09 18.28
CA SER A 137 -30.30 27.16 16.82
C SER A 137 -30.21 25.77 16.13
N SER A 138 -30.86 24.76 16.70
CA SER A 138 -30.76 23.36 16.26
C SER A 138 -32.00 22.53 16.57
N SER A 139 -32.39 21.62 15.67
CA SER A 139 -33.66 20.87 15.76
C SER A 139 -33.43 19.36 15.97
N PRO A 140 -33.05 18.91 17.19
CA PRO A 140 -32.95 17.49 17.52
C PRO A 140 -34.30 16.77 17.53
N LEU A 141 -34.22 15.43 17.49
CA LEU A 141 -35.34 14.54 17.81
C LEU A 141 -35.17 14.04 19.26
N ILE A 142 -36.13 14.40 20.11
CA ILE A 142 -36.14 14.12 21.55
C ILE A 142 -37.32 13.21 21.84
N THR A 143 -37.07 11.92 22.12
CA THR A 143 -38.13 10.93 22.30
C THR A 143 -37.96 10.01 23.51
N ASN A 144 -39.06 9.57 24.13
CA ASN A 144 -39.07 8.59 25.23
C ASN A 144 -38.23 8.93 26.49
N ASN A 145 -37.73 10.15 26.66
CA ASN A 145 -36.86 10.51 27.80
C ASN A 145 -37.67 10.75 29.09
N VAL A 146 -36.99 10.75 30.24
CA VAL A 146 -37.50 11.21 31.54
C VAL A 146 -36.68 12.43 31.97
N LEU A 147 -37.34 13.57 32.23
CA LEU A 147 -36.71 14.83 32.61
C LEU A 147 -37.34 15.35 33.91
N THR A 148 -36.68 15.14 35.06
CA THR A 148 -37.28 15.46 36.35
C THR A 148 -36.36 16.23 37.31
N GLY A 149 -36.92 17.21 38.03
CA GLY A 149 -36.18 17.99 39.03
C GLY A 149 -35.06 18.89 38.49
N ASN A 150 -35.02 19.19 37.19
CA ASN A 150 -34.13 20.20 36.61
C ASN A 150 -34.71 21.60 36.82
N GLU A 151 -34.00 22.69 36.51
CA GLU A 151 -34.62 24.04 36.51
C GLU A 151 -35.53 24.21 35.28
N TYR A 152 -35.03 23.86 34.10
CA TYR A 152 -35.83 23.76 32.87
C TYR A 152 -35.79 22.31 32.38
N GLY A 153 -36.92 21.73 31.97
CA GLY A 153 -36.97 20.41 31.35
C GLY A 153 -36.32 20.44 29.96
N ILE A 154 -37.00 21.07 28.99
CA ILE A 154 -36.50 21.28 27.63
C ILE A 154 -36.52 22.77 27.29
N LEU A 155 -35.38 23.31 26.87
CA LEU A 155 -35.21 24.69 26.43
C LEU A 155 -35.00 24.73 24.91
N CYS A 156 -35.95 25.30 24.17
CA CYS A 156 -35.91 25.49 22.72
C CYS A 156 -35.71 26.98 22.41
N SER A 157 -34.51 27.41 22.00
CA SER A 157 -34.24 28.79 21.57
C SER A 157 -33.79 28.85 20.11
N SER A 158 -34.50 29.63 19.29
CA SER A 158 -34.26 29.78 17.84
C SER A 158 -34.21 28.45 17.09
N SER A 159 -34.97 27.45 17.56
CA SER A 159 -34.88 26.05 17.17
C SER A 159 -36.27 25.41 17.08
N SER A 160 -36.44 24.37 16.26
CA SER A 160 -37.72 23.66 16.14
C SER A 160 -37.53 22.14 16.28
N PRO A 161 -37.14 21.65 17.47
CA PRO A 161 -37.05 20.21 17.72
C PRO A 161 -38.39 19.48 17.59
N THR A 162 -38.31 18.16 17.45
CA THR A 162 -39.46 17.26 17.62
C THR A 162 -39.36 16.60 18.98
N VAL A 163 -40.41 16.74 19.79
CA VAL A 163 -40.48 16.31 21.20
C VAL A 163 -41.66 15.35 21.36
N THR A 164 -41.37 14.06 21.51
CA THR A 164 -42.41 12.99 21.48
C THR A 164 -42.28 11.99 22.62
N ASN A 165 -43.39 11.52 23.22
CA ASN A 165 -43.37 10.46 24.25
C ASN A 165 -42.46 10.74 25.49
N ASN A 166 -42.10 11.99 25.78
CA ASN A 166 -41.27 12.31 26.93
C ASN A 166 -42.10 12.49 28.21
N THR A 167 -41.47 12.25 29.36
CA THR A 167 -42.02 12.52 30.69
C THR A 167 -41.23 13.66 31.31
N ILE A 168 -41.85 14.82 31.50
CA ILE A 168 -41.19 16.07 31.90
C ILE A 168 -41.88 16.59 33.17
N SER A 169 -41.33 16.27 34.34
CA SER A 169 -42.06 16.43 35.59
C SER A 169 -41.27 17.04 36.75
N GLY A 170 -41.89 17.91 37.54
CA GLY A 170 -41.28 18.47 38.75
C GLY A 170 -40.07 19.37 38.51
N ASN A 171 -39.94 20.01 37.34
CA ASN A 171 -38.85 20.95 37.05
C ASN A 171 -39.17 22.35 37.61
N THR A 172 -38.20 23.02 38.24
CA THR A 172 -38.47 24.16 39.14
C THR A 172 -38.91 25.45 38.43
N GLN A 173 -38.64 25.58 37.12
CA GLN A 173 -39.23 26.61 36.26
C GLN A 173 -40.17 26.03 35.18
N HIS A 174 -39.66 25.66 34.00
CA HIS A 174 -40.49 25.32 32.83
C HIS A 174 -40.32 23.86 32.43
N GLY A 175 -41.42 23.18 32.09
CA GLY A 175 -41.39 21.87 31.45
C GLY A 175 -40.79 21.96 30.05
N ILE A 176 -41.43 22.71 29.15
CA ILE A 176 -40.89 23.08 27.84
C ILE A 176 -40.94 24.61 27.67
N TYR A 177 -39.79 25.22 27.39
CA TYR A 177 -39.67 26.65 27.12
C TYR A 177 -39.29 26.90 25.65
N CYS A 178 -40.25 27.44 24.90
CA CYS A 178 -40.14 27.79 23.48
C CYS A 178 -39.86 29.29 23.33
N ASN A 179 -38.74 29.65 22.70
CA ASN A 179 -38.27 31.03 22.54
C ASN A 179 -37.83 31.30 21.09
N TYR A 180 -38.57 32.14 20.36
CA TYR A 180 -38.40 32.36 18.91
C TYR A 180 -38.35 31.03 18.11
N SER A 181 -39.26 30.12 18.41
CA SER A 181 -39.19 28.69 18.07
C SER A 181 -40.56 28.12 17.65
N SER A 182 -40.56 27.05 16.84
CA SER A 182 -41.79 26.34 16.45
C SER A 182 -41.60 24.82 16.49
N PRO A 183 -41.32 24.24 17.67
CA PRO A 183 -41.15 22.79 17.81
C PRO A 183 -42.47 22.02 17.59
N THR A 184 -42.36 20.74 17.26
CA THR A 184 -43.47 19.79 17.31
C THR A 184 -43.45 19.09 18.66
N ILE A 185 -44.56 19.15 19.40
CA ILE A 185 -44.69 18.63 20.77
C ILE A 185 -45.90 17.68 20.79
N THR A 186 -45.64 16.37 20.75
CA THR A 186 -46.69 15.35 20.59
C THR A 186 -46.59 14.26 21.66
N ASN A 187 -47.71 13.81 22.24
CA ASN A 187 -47.73 12.67 23.16
C ASN A 187 -46.76 12.80 24.38
N ASN A 188 -46.58 13.98 24.98
CA ASN A 188 -45.73 14.12 26.18
C ASN A 188 -46.58 14.21 27.46
N ILE A 189 -45.99 13.78 28.58
CA ILE A 189 -46.48 14.08 29.93
C ILE A 189 -45.67 15.25 30.45
N ILE A 190 -46.33 16.36 30.78
CA ILE A 190 -45.70 17.60 31.25
C ILE A 190 -46.43 18.05 32.52
N SER A 191 -45.89 17.72 33.69
CA SER A 191 -46.61 17.90 34.96
C SER A 191 -45.77 18.45 36.10
N GLU A 192 -46.41 19.11 37.07
CA GLU A 192 -45.75 19.53 38.33
C GLU A 192 -44.56 20.51 38.15
N ASN A 193 -44.40 21.11 36.97
CA ASN A 193 -43.40 22.17 36.71
C ASN A 193 -43.99 23.53 37.11
N SER A 194 -43.20 24.58 37.36
CA SER A 194 -43.77 25.92 37.65
C SER A 194 -44.54 26.54 36.46
N ASN A 195 -44.19 26.13 35.23
CA ASN A 195 -44.94 26.35 33.99
C ASN A 195 -44.85 25.09 33.11
N GLY A 196 -45.93 24.70 32.44
CA GLY A 196 -45.96 23.52 31.56
C GLY A 196 -45.22 23.77 30.24
N ILE A 197 -45.93 24.26 29.24
CA ILE A 197 -45.36 24.75 27.97
C ILE A 197 -45.43 26.29 27.95
N TYR A 198 -44.30 26.94 27.70
CA TYR A 198 -44.20 28.40 27.63
C TYR A 198 -43.73 28.83 26.24
N CYS A 199 -44.37 29.83 25.64
CA CYS A 199 -44.08 30.33 24.30
C CYS A 199 -43.75 31.83 24.30
N ASN A 200 -42.46 32.19 24.18
CA ASN A 200 -42.06 33.55 23.82
C ASN A 200 -41.93 33.67 22.30
N SER A 201 -42.79 34.48 21.66
CA SER A 201 -42.75 34.75 20.22
C SER A 201 -42.61 33.47 19.36
N SER A 202 -43.37 32.43 19.74
CA SER A 202 -43.18 31.04 19.32
C SER A 202 -44.51 30.40 18.95
N PHE A 203 -44.51 29.56 17.91
CA PHE A 203 -45.72 28.90 17.41
C PHE A 203 -45.49 27.38 17.29
N PRO A 204 -45.41 26.64 18.41
CA PRO A 204 -45.26 25.19 18.38
C PRO A 204 -46.51 24.49 17.84
N ALA A 205 -46.32 23.34 17.19
CA ALA A 205 -47.39 22.40 16.90
C ALA A 205 -47.56 21.47 18.11
N ILE A 206 -48.64 21.66 18.89
CA ILE A 206 -48.92 20.91 20.12
C ILE A 206 -50.12 19.98 19.86
N THR A 207 -50.00 18.68 20.19
CA THR A 207 -51.11 17.72 20.06
C THR A 207 -50.94 16.49 20.98
N ASN A 208 -52.03 15.95 21.53
CA ASN A 208 -52.07 14.70 22.32
C ASN A 208 -51.24 14.69 23.63
N ASN A 209 -50.85 15.85 24.15
CA ASN A 209 -50.07 15.94 25.39
C ASN A 209 -50.99 15.94 26.62
N ASN A 210 -50.55 15.30 27.69
CA ASN A 210 -51.06 15.60 29.03
C ASN A 210 -50.21 16.73 29.62
N VAL A 211 -50.82 17.90 29.84
CA VAL A 211 -50.16 19.05 30.45
C VAL A 211 -50.97 19.50 31.65
N TRP A 212 -50.66 18.96 32.82
CA TRP A 212 -51.47 19.12 34.04
C TRP A 212 -50.65 19.35 35.31
N GLY A 213 -51.22 20.08 36.28
CA GLY A 213 -50.60 20.29 37.58
C GLY A 213 -49.41 21.25 37.56
N ASN A 214 -49.21 22.01 36.47
CA ASN A 214 -48.14 22.98 36.38
C ASN A 214 -48.57 24.34 36.94
N GLY A 215 -47.64 24.99 37.67
CA GLY A 215 -47.88 26.18 38.48
C GLY A 215 -48.45 25.80 39.84
N LEU A 216 -47.63 25.87 40.88
CA LEU A 216 -48.01 25.61 42.28
C LEU A 216 -48.94 26.73 42.83
N GLY A 217 -50.18 26.77 42.34
CA GLY A 217 -51.22 27.70 42.78
C GLY A 217 -52.03 28.42 41.69
N SER A 218 -51.62 28.36 40.42
CA SER A 218 -52.34 29.02 39.31
C SER A 218 -52.09 28.37 37.96
N SER A 219 -53.06 28.44 37.04
CA SER A 219 -53.14 27.69 35.79
C SER A 219 -52.07 28.05 34.75
N ASN A 220 -50.86 27.49 34.89
CA ASN A 220 -49.69 27.76 34.04
C ASN A 220 -49.34 26.59 33.09
N ASN A 221 -50.32 25.75 32.71
CA ASN A 221 -50.08 24.63 31.78
C ASN A 221 -49.62 25.10 30.39
N TYR A 222 -50.21 26.19 29.88
CA TYR A 222 -49.84 26.82 28.62
C TYR A 222 -49.71 28.33 28.82
N TYR A 223 -48.53 28.90 28.53
CA TYR A 223 -48.28 30.32 28.71
C TYR A 223 -47.88 30.96 27.38
N ASN A 224 -48.67 31.92 26.91
CA ASN A 224 -48.52 32.58 25.59
C ASN A 224 -48.51 31.62 24.37
N CYS A 225 -48.93 30.36 24.52
CA CYS A 225 -49.01 29.38 23.45
C CYS A 225 -50.44 29.30 22.85
N SER A 226 -50.54 29.15 21.53
CA SER A 226 -51.78 28.73 20.87
C SER A 226 -51.97 27.22 21.05
N VAL A 227 -52.96 26.80 21.85
CA VAL A 227 -53.23 25.39 22.14
C VAL A 227 -54.16 24.79 21.07
N GLY A 228 -53.87 23.56 20.63
CA GLY A 228 -54.73 22.82 19.70
C GLY A 228 -55.98 22.26 20.39
N THR A 229 -56.97 21.81 19.61
CA THR A 229 -58.24 21.30 20.16
C THR A 229 -58.14 19.95 20.86
N ASN A 230 -56.98 19.30 20.83
CA ASN A 230 -56.76 17.89 21.20
C ASN A 230 -55.59 17.72 22.19
N ASP A 231 -55.44 18.65 23.13
CA ASP A 231 -54.56 18.52 24.30
C ASP A 231 -55.38 18.48 25.60
N ILE A 232 -54.89 17.80 26.65
CA ILE A 232 -55.64 17.65 27.91
C ILE A 232 -54.88 18.23 29.11
N SER A 233 -55.56 19.12 29.84
CA SER A 233 -55.12 19.67 31.13
C SER A 233 -55.94 19.13 32.30
N ALA A 234 -56.19 17.82 32.29
CA ALA A 234 -56.87 17.09 33.38
C ALA A 234 -55.89 16.19 34.13
N ASN A 235 -56.20 15.88 35.40
CA ASN A 235 -55.36 15.01 36.23
C ASN A 235 -55.24 13.64 35.56
N PRO A 236 -54.03 13.20 35.18
CA PRO A 236 -53.83 11.91 34.52
C PRO A 236 -54.11 10.71 35.41
N GLN A 237 -54.28 10.88 36.73
CA GLN A 237 -54.54 9.79 37.68
C GLN A 237 -53.57 8.62 37.47
N PHE A 238 -52.27 8.90 37.52
CA PHE A 238 -51.25 7.86 37.42
C PHE A 238 -51.42 6.79 38.51
N ILE A 239 -50.93 5.58 38.25
CA ILE A 239 -51.02 4.44 39.18
C ILE A 239 -50.38 4.78 40.55
N GLY A 240 -49.35 5.64 40.56
CA GLY A 240 -48.84 6.32 41.75
C GLY A 240 -47.35 6.10 42.01
N GLY A 241 -46.73 7.00 42.77
CA GLY A 241 -45.27 7.01 43.00
C GLY A 241 -44.51 7.69 41.86
N ALA A 242 -43.32 7.20 41.53
CA ALA A 242 -42.55 7.66 40.37
C ALA A 242 -42.99 7.00 39.04
N ASP A 243 -44.15 6.35 39.05
CA ASP A 243 -44.75 5.68 37.91
C ASP A 243 -45.77 6.62 37.21
N PHE A 244 -45.59 6.78 35.90
CA PHE A 244 -46.36 7.68 35.04
C PHE A 244 -47.33 6.94 34.11
N HIS A 245 -47.56 5.63 34.32
CA HIS A 245 -48.64 4.89 33.65
C HIS A 245 -50.02 5.37 34.12
N LEU A 246 -50.99 5.42 33.20
CA LEU A 246 -52.37 5.83 33.49
C LEU A 246 -53.07 4.80 34.37
N GLY A 247 -53.73 5.25 35.45
CA GLY A 247 -54.65 4.43 36.23
C GLY A 247 -55.95 4.15 35.47
N SER A 248 -56.65 3.07 35.85
CA SER A 248 -57.82 2.58 35.10
C SER A 248 -59.05 3.50 35.08
N SER A 249 -59.06 4.57 35.88
CA SER A 249 -60.08 5.63 35.89
C SER A 249 -59.62 6.92 35.20
N SER A 250 -58.43 6.92 34.58
CA SER A 250 -57.81 8.13 34.04
C SER A 250 -58.64 8.78 32.93
N PRO A 251 -58.87 10.12 32.99
CA PRO A 251 -59.52 10.87 31.92
C PRO A 251 -58.66 11.03 30.66
N CYS A 252 -57.43 10.49 30.66
CA CYS A 252 -56.50 10.54 29.53
C CYS A 252 -56.67 9.37 28.55
N ILE A 253 -57.38 8.32 28.98
CA ILE A 253 -57.64 7.11 28.19
C ILE A 253 -58.62 7.44 27.05
N ASN A 254 -58.27 7.09 25.81
CA ASN A 254 -58.99 7.38 24.56
C ASN A 254 -59.31 8.86 24.32
N ALA A 255 -58.53 9.79 24.90
CA ALA A 255 -58.85 11.22 24.87
C ALA A 255 -58.08 12.04 23.82
N GLY A 256 -57.21 11.41 23.01
CA GLY A 256 -56.40 12.09 21.99
C GLY A 256 -56.97 12.05 20.57
N SER A 257 -56.13 12.41 19.61
CA SER A 257 -56.44 12.40 18.18
C SER A 257 -55.49 11.50 17.40
N ASN A 258 -56.06 10.52 16.70
CA ASN A 258 -55.34 9.61 15.79
C ASN A 258 -54.80 10.31 14.52
N THR A 259 -55.19 11.56 14.27
CA THR A 259 -54.73 12.34 13.09
C THR A 259 -53.60 13.32 13.42
N ALA A 260 -53.07 13.27 14.65
CA ALA A 260 -51.93 14.10 15.04
C ALA A 260 -50.69 13.79 14.16
N PRO A 261 -49.92 14.81 13.74
CA PRO A 261 -48.67 14.59 13.05
C PRO A 261 -47.66 13.87 13.96
N ALA A 262 -47.00 12.86 13.42
CA ALA A 262 -45.96 12.07 14.08
C ALA A 262 -46.37 11.32 15.37
N ILE A 263 -47.55 10.67 15.37
CA ILE A 263 -47.84 9.59 16.35
C ILE A 263 -46.84 8.44 16.09
N PRO A 264 -45.98 8.08 17.05
CA PRO A 264 -45.10 6.92 16.93
C PRO A 264 -45.94 5.64 16.99
N LEU A 265 -45.48 4.59 16.30
CA LEU A 265 -46.16 3.28 16.29
C LEU A 265 -46.34 2.69 17.70
N THR A 266 -45.45 3.05 18.62
CA THR A 266 -45.45 2.57 19.99
C THR A 266 -45.47 3.70 21.02
N ASP A 267 -46.00 3.39 22.19
CA ASP A 267 -45.79 4.15 23.42
C ASP A 267 -44.35 3.99 23.93
N LYS A 268 -44.10 4.54 25.13
CA LYS A 268 -42.78 4.54 25.76
C LYS A 268 -42.27 3.16 26.20
N ASP A 269 -43.14 2.17 26.40
CA ASP A 269 -42.74 0.80 26.76
C ASP A 269 -42.62 -0.12 25.53
N GLY A 270 -43.05 0.35 24.36
CA GLY A 270 -43.07 -0.44 23.12
C GLY A 270 -44.42 -1.09 22.82
N ASN A 271 -45.48 -0.79 23.59
CA ASN A 271 -46.85 -1.21 23.26
C ASN A 271 -47.38 -0.37 22.09
N LEU A 272 -48.35 -0.86 21.32
CA LEU A 272 -48.96 -0.06 20.25
C LEU A 272 -49.65 1.20 20.80
N ARG A 273 -49.49 2.34 20.13
CA ARG A 273 -50.01 3.66 20.58
C ARG A 273 -51.51 3.88 20.30
N ILE A 274 -52.24 2.86 19.83
CA ILE A 274 -53.69 2.89 19.62
C ILE A 274 -54.23 1.48 19.89
N ILE A 275 -54.68 1.22 21.12
CA ILE A 275 -55.21 -0.10 21.53
C ILE A 275 -56.73 -0.08 21.60
N ASN A 276 -57.32 1.02 22.06
CA ASN A 276 -58.75 1.10 22.38
C ASN A 276 -59.57 1.93 21.35
N SER A 277 -59.03 2.09 20.13
CA SER A 277 -59.55 2.86 18.98
C SER A 277 -59.15 4.34 18.93
N ILE A 278 -58.82 4.98 20.05
CA ILE A 278 -58.29 6.35 20.09
C ILE A 278 -57.01 6.36 20.93
N VAL A 279 -55.98 7.08 20.47
CA VAL A 279 -54.71 7.26 21.19
C VAL A 279 -54.90 7.87 22.59
N ASP A 280 -54.20 7.32 23.58
CA ASP A 280 -54.19 7.85 24.93
C ASP A 280 -53.32 9.11 25.07
N MET A 281 -53.76 10.03 25.91
CA MET A 281 -53.07 11.31 26.15
C MET A 281 -51.83 11.13 27.02
N GLY A 282 -50.73 11.75 26.62
CA GLY A 282 -49.42 11.61 27.30
C GLY A 282 -48.50 10.64 26.56
N ALA A 283 -47.62 9.95 27.30
CA ALA A 283 -46.51 9.15 26.74
C ALA A 283 -46.70 7.61 26.78
N TYR A 284 -47.73 7.14 27.49
CA TYR A 284 -48.04 5.71 27.74
C TYR A 284 -49.42 5.35 27.19
N GLU A 285 -49.65 4.10 26.78
CA GLU A 285 -50.98 3.58 26.39
C GLU A 285 -51.52 2.63 27.48
N PHE A 286 -52.78 2.79 27.85
CA PHE A 286 -53.44 2.02 28.88
C PHE A 286 -53.93 0.64 28.39
N GLN A 287 -53.44 -0.42 29.03
CA GLN A 287 -53.59 -1.81 28.58
C GLN A 287 -54.87 -2.51 29.07
N GLY A 288 -55.73 -1.86 29.89
CA GLY A 288 -57.00 -2.44 30.36
C GLY A 288 -56.89 -3.41 31.56
N THR A 289 -58.04 -3.77 32.16
CA THR A 289 -58.12 -4.66 33.36
C THR A 289 -59.28 -5.67 33.35
N SER A 290 -59.54 -6.39 32.24
CA SER A 290 -60.29 -7.66 32.29
C SER A 290 -60.15 -8.51 31.01
N THR A 291 -60.41 -9.82 31.13
CA THR A 291 -60.28 -10.91 30.14
C THR A 291 -60.73 -10.62 28.69
N PRO A 292 -60.11 -11.23 27.66
CA PRO A 292 -60.41 -10.94 26.26
C PRO A 292 -61.80 -11.44 25.81
N PRO A 293 -62.44 -10.78 24.81
CA PRO A 293 -63.61 -11.31 24.13
C PRO A 293 -63.26 -12.57 23.31
N PRO A 294 -64.25 -13.41 22.92
CA PRO A 294 -63.99 -14.64 22.19
C PRO A 294 -63.30 -14.33 20.85
N ALA A 295 -62.18 -15.01 20.64
CA ALA A 295 -61.36 -14.87 19.45
C ALA A 295 -62.18 -15.10 18.16
N GLN A 296 -62.31 -14.06 17.35
CA GLN A 296 -62.84 -14.15 15.99
C GLN A 296 -61.69 -14.46 15.03
N TYR A 297 -61.92 -15.23 13.96
CA TYR A 297 -60.83 -15.73 13.11
C TYR A 297 -61.10 -15.53 11.61
N GLY A 298 -60.03 -15.30 10.85
CA GLY A 298 -59.98 -15.28 9.39
C GLY A 298 -58.77 -16.08 8.86
N SER A 299 -58.29 -15.74 7.67
CA SER A 299 -57.12 -16.36 7.03
C SER A 299 -56.13 -15.31 6.50
N LEU A 300 -54.88 -15.71 6.30
CA LEU A 300 -53.79 -14.84 5.85
C LEU A 300 -52.89 -15.57 4.83
N SER A 301 -52.85 -15.06 3.60
CA SER A 301 -51.99 -15.52 2.50
C SER A 301 -50.77 -14.61 2.35
N ILE A 302 -49.58 -15.20 2.29
CA ILE A 302 -48.30 -14.47 2.24
C ILE A 302 -47.43 -15.04 1.13
N THR A 303 -47.01 -14.16 0.21
CA THR A 303 -46.12 -14.44 -0.92
C THR A 303 -44.86 -13.57 -0.80
N SER A 304 -43.75 -14.01 -1.41
CA SER A 304 -42.59 -13.14 -1.60
C SER A 304 -41.85 -13.40 -2.91
N THR A 305 -41.09 -12.38 -3.33
CA THR A 305 -40.19 -12.41 -4.49
C THR A 305 -38.77 -12.08 -4.02
N PRO A 306 -37.81 -13.04 -4.09
CA PRO A 306 -38.01 -14.48 -4.35
C PRO A 306 -38.83 -15.17 -3.25
N SER A 307 -39.38 -16.34 -3.57
CA SER A 307 -40.12 -17.20 -2.63
C SER A 307 -39.18 -18.06 -1.76
N GLY A 308 -39.72 -18.75 -0.75
CA GLY A 308 -38.95 -19.58 0.18
C GLY A 308 -38.47 -18.86 1.43
N ALA A 309 -38.91 -17.63 1.68
CA ALA A 309 -38.57 -16.88 2.89
C ALA A 309 -39.32 -17.43 4.10
N LYS A 310 -38.63 -17.67 5.23
CA LYS A 310 -39.25 -18.05 6.50
C LYS A 310 -40.24 -16.98 6.96
N ILE A 311 -41.42 -17.42 7.38
CA ILE A 311 -42.51 -16.55 7.83
C ILE A 311 -42.58 -16.54 9.35
N TYR A 312 -42.50 -15.34 9.93
CA TYR A 312 -42.82 -15.09 11.33
C TYR A 312 -44.10 -14.25 11.41
N LEU A 313 -45.04 -14.67 12.25
CA LEU A 313 -46.29 -13.95 12.54
C LEU A 313 -46.26 -13.48 13.99
N ASN A 314 -46.43 -12.18 14.22
CA ASN A 314 -46.33 -11.54 15.53
C ASN A 314 -45.05 -11.97 16.29
N SER A 315 -43.92 -11.98 15.56
CA SER A 315 -42.60 -12.42 16.02
C SER A 315 -42.43 -13.92 16.33
N ILE A 316 -43.46 -14.76 16.14
CA ILE A 316 -43.39 -16.22 16.31
C ILE A 316 -43.00 -16.89 14.97
N ASP A 317 -41.96 -17.74 14.96
CA ASP A 317 -41.62 -18.57 13.79
C ASP A 317 -42.76 -19.55 13.50
N THR A 318 -43.36 -19.47 12.32
CA THR A 318 -44.48 -20.34 11.91
C THR A 318 -44.03 -21.72 11.43
N GLY A 319 -42.71 -21.96 11.33
CA GLY A 319 -42.13 -23.16 10.71
C GLY A 319 -42.39 -23.27 9.20
N SER A 320 -42.98 -22.23 8.58
CA SER A 320 -43.35 -22.20 7.17
C SER A 320 -42.55 -21.17 6.38
N VAL A 321 -42.50 -21.38 5.07
CA VAL A 321 -41.89 -20.45 4.10
C VAL A 321 -42.93 -19.94 3.10
N THR A 322 -42.67 -18.80 2.46
CA THR A 322 -43.49 -18.28 1.36
C THR A 322 -43.42 -19.19 0.12
N THR A 323 -44.50 -19.39 -0.63
CA THR A 323 -45.87 -18.90 -0.44
C THR A 323 -46.67 -19.79 0.53
N ARG A 324 -47.40 -19.19 1.47
CA ARG A 324 -48.25 -19.92 2.43
C ARG A 324 -49.54 -19.16 2.75
N THR A 325 -50.64 -19.88 2.87
CA THR A 325 -51.88 -19.40 3.50
C THR A 325 -52.06 -20.07 4.85
N PHE A 326 -52.31 -19.27 5.89
CA PHE A 326 -52.68 -19.73 7.22
C PHE A 326 -54.17 -19.50 7.45
N ALA A 327 -54.89 -20.52 7.92
CA ALA A 327 -56.27 -20.42 8.35
C ALA A 327 -56.36 -20.26 9.87
N ASN A 328 -57.52 -19.83 10.37
CA ASN A 328 -57.79 -19.61 11.80
C ASN A 328 -56.81 -18.61 12.46
N ILE A 329 -56.43 -17.56 11.72
CA ILE A 329 -55.66 -16.44 12.26
C ILE A 329 -56.62 -15.46 12.92
N LEU A 330 -56.31 -14.99 14.13
CA LEU A 330 -57.15 -14.06 14.89
C LEU A 330 -57.49 -12.81 14.06
N ALA A 331 -58.71 -12.29 14.16
CA ALA A 331 -59.06 -11.01 13.53
C ALA A 331 -58.31 -9.86 14.21
N GLY A 332 -57.66 -9.01 13.42
CA GLY A 332 -56.75 -7.97 13.90
C GLY A 332 -55.55 -7.77 12.97
N THR A 333 -54.67 -6.83 13.31
CA THR A 333 -53.44 -6.58 12.55
C THR A 333 -52.31 -7.48 13.02
N HIS A 334 -51.76 -8.27 12.12
CA HIS A 334 -50.61 -9.15 12.35
C HIS A 334 -49.36 -8.55 11.76
N ILE A 335 -48.28 -8.56 12.52
CA ILE A 335 -46.94 -8.21 12.05
C ILE A 335 -46.35 -9.43 11.35
N ILE A 336 -45.88 -9.24 10.13
CA ILE A 336 -45.21 -10.25 9.32
C ILE A 336 -43.74 -9.85 9.22
N ARG A 337 -42.84 -10.73 9.66
CA ARG A 337 -41.41 -10.66 9.32
C ARG A 337 -41.08 -11.82 8.40
N LEU A 338 -40.43 -11.54 7.28
CA LEU A 338 -39.91 -12.53 6.36
C LEU A 338 -38.38 -12.52 6.40
N THR A 339 -37.76 -13.67 6.60
CA THR A 339 -36.30 -13.80 6.61
C THR A 339 -35.87 -14.80 5.54
N LEU A 340 -34.98 -14.40 4.64
CA LEU A 340 -34.38 -15.28 3.63
C LEU A 340 -32.87 -15.05 3.63
N SER A 341 -32.08 -16.13 3.55
CA SER A 341 -30.62 -16.03 3.57
C SER A 341 -30.11 -15.14 2.44
N GLY A 342 -29.33 -14.11 2.79
CA GLY A 342 -28.82 -13.13 1.84
C GLY A 342 -29.74 -11.92 1.58
N TYR A 343 -30.94 -11.90 2.11
CA TYR A 343 -31.87 -10.77 1.94
C TYR A 343 -32.03 -10.01 3.25
N GLN A 344 -32.40 -8.72 3.17
CA GLN A 344 -32.88 -8.00 4.34
C GLN A 344 -34.14 -8.68 4.88
N ASP A 345 -34.26 -8.65 6.20
CA ASP A 345 -35.52 -8.99 6.84
C ASP A 345 -36.59 -8.00 6.35
N TRP A 346 -37.60 -8.53 5.68
CA TRP A 346 -38.72 -7.74 5.23
C TRP A 346 -39.78 -7.72 6.33
N TYR A 347 -40.27 -6.52 6.65
CA TYR A 347 -41.32 -6.31 7.63
C TYR A 347 -42.55 -5.71 6.94
N GLY A 348 -43.73 -6.20 7.31
CA GLY A 348 -44.99 -5.64 6.90
C GLY A 348 -46.11 -6.04 7.85
N THR A 349 -47.32 -5.61 7.57
CA THR A 349 -48.50 -5.89 8.38
C THR A 349 -49.66 -6.36 7.52
N ALA A 350 -50.51 -7.21 8.09
CA ALA A 350 -51.76 -7.65 7.47
C ALA A 350 -52.90 -7.56 8.47
N THR A 351 -53.96 -6.83 8.13
CA THR A 351 -55.20 -6.84 8.91
C THR A 351 -56.09 -7.98 8.44
N VAL A 352 -56.21 -9.01 9.28
CA VAL A 352 -57.11 -10.15 9.07
C VAL A 352 -58.49 -9.77 9.60
N ILE A 353 -59.52 -9.93 8.77
CA ILE A 353 -60.92 -9.71 9.15
C ILE A 353 -61.58 -11.08 9.33
N ALA A 354 -62.50 -11.21 10.28
CA ALA A 354 -63.20 -12.46 10.56
C ALA A 354 -63.89 -13.01 9.28
N GLY A 355 -63.68 -14.29 8.99
CA GLY A 355 -64.25 -14.98 7.82
C GLY A 355 -63.66 -14.62 6.45
N SER A 356 -62.67 -13.72 6.35
CA SER A 356 -62.03 -13.36 5.07
C SER A 356 -60.57 -13.80 4.98
N THR A 357 -59.96 -13.70 3.79
CA THR A 357 -58.52 -13.94 3.58
C THR A 357 -57.81 -12.63 3.26
N ALA A 358 -56.90 -12.19 4.14
CA ALA A 358 -55.97 -11.11 3.86
C ALA A 358 -54.80 -11.63 3.00
N CYS A 359 -54.26 -10.79 2.12
CA CYS A 359 -53.16 -11.16 1.21
C CYS A 359 -51.99 -10.17 1.33
N VAL A 360 -50.76 -10.69 1.39
CA VAL A 360 -49.52 -9.90 1.44
C VAL A 360 -48.52 -10.40 0.39
N CYS A 361 -47.88 -9.45 -0.29
CA CYS A 361 -46.86 -9.70 -1.30
C CYS A 361 -45.61 -8.88 -0.96
N ALA A 362 -44.50 -9.55 -0.70
CA ALA A 362 -43.23 -8.93 -0.28
C ALA A 362 -42.15 -9.04 -1.37
N THR A 363 -41.53 -7.93 -1.75
CA THR A 363 -40.30 -7.95 -2.55
C THR A 363 -39.11 -7.82 -1.61
N LEU A 364 -38.24 -8.83 -1.59
CA LEU A 364 -37.09 -8.87 -0.69
C LEU A 364 -35.88 -8.20 -1.34
N THR A 365 -35.25 -7.26 -0.63
CA THR A 365 -34.00 -6.62 -1.06
C THR A 365 -32.79 -7.40 -0.57
N VAL A 366 -31.70 -7.40 -1.33
CA VAL A 366 -30.44 -8.05 -0.91
C VAL A 366 -29.88 -7.35 0.33
N ALA A 367 -29.38 -8.12 1.29
CA ALA A 367 -28.75 -7.57 2.48
C ALA A 367 -27.42 -6.87 2.11
N PRO A 368 -27.21 -5.59 2.45
CA PRO A 368 -25.90 -4.98 2.35
C PRO A 368 -24.90 -5.74 3.23
N ALA A 369 -23.68 -5.92 2.74
CA ALA A 369 -22.61 -6.48 3.56
C ALA A 369 -22.27 -5.52 4.70
N HIS A 370 -22.04 -6.08 5.89
CA HIS A 370 -21.70 -5.30 7.08
C HIS A 370 -20.19 -5.20 7.26
N TYR A 371 -19.45 -6.21 6.80
CA TYR A 371 -18.00 -6.19 6.67
C TYR A 371 -17.52 -7.26 5.67
N PHE A 372 -16.29 -7.11 5.16
CA PHE A 372 -15.58 -8.17 4.45
C PHE A 372 -14.67 -8.95 5.40
N GLN A 373 -14.83 -10.26 5.52
CA GLN A 373 -13.84 -11.09 6.19
C GLN A 373 -12.68 -11.39 5.22
N VAL A 374 -11.46 -11.10 5.64
CA VAL A 374 -10.23 -11.39 4.89
C VAL A 374 -9.71 -12.77 5.31
N VAL A 375 -9.63 -13.71 4.36
CA VAL A 375 -9.19 -15.10 4.58
C VAL A 375 -8.03 -15.39 3.63
N THR A 376 -6.89 -15.84 4.14
CA THR A 376 -5.74 -16.29 3.32
C THR A 376 -5.81 -17.79 3.06
N GLN A 377 -5.07 -18.29 2.07
CA GLN A 377 -5.11 -19.71 1.69
C GLN A 377 -4.29 -20.62 2.62
N HIS A 378 -3.19 -20.13 3.21
CA HIS A 378 -2.25 -20.98 3.98
C HIS A 378 -2.26 -20.73 5.49
N ALA A 379 -3.44 -20.68 6.11
CA ALA A 379 -3.62 -20.40 7.54
C ALA A 379 -2.92 -19.11 8.03
N ASN A 380 -2.81 -18.13 7.13
CA ASN A 380 -2.09 -16.86 7.27
C ASN A 380 -0.56 -16.98 7.47
N ILE A 381 0.06 -18.03 6.95
CA ILE A 381 1.51 -18.22 6.92
C ILE A 381 1.96 -18.38 5.48
N GLU A 382 2.55 -17.33 4.91
CA GLU A 382 3.03 -17.28 3.53
C GLU A 382 4.58 -17.17 3.49
N THR A 383 5.19 -17.25 2.31
CA THR A 383 6.66 -17.19 2.13
C THR A 383 7.07 -15.91 1.40
N ALA A 384 8.16 -15.28 1.82
CA ALA A 384 8.65 -14.03 1.24
C ALA A 384 8.85 -14.17 -0.28
N GLY A 385 8.31 -13.22 -1.05
CA GLY A 385 8.43 -13.19 -2.50
C GLY A 385 7.61 -14.23 -3.28
N VAL A 386 6.93 -15.16 -2.61
CA VAL A 386 6.02 -16.11 -3.28
C VAL A 386 4.64 -15.45 -3.45
N PRO A 387 4.08 -15.39 -4.68
CA PRO A 387 2.73 -14.86 -4.88
C PRO A 387 1.67 -15.70 -4.15
N PHE A 388 0.80 -15.05 -3.40
CA PHE A 388 -0.36 -15.68 -2.75
C PHE A 388 -1.66 -14.95 -3.11
N SER A 389 -2.79 -15.56 -2.73
CA SER A 389 -4.11 -15.00 -2.95
C SER A 389 -4.94 -14.96 -1.65
N VAL A 390 -5.92 -14.05 -1.64
CA VAL A 390 -6.70 -13.69 -0.47
C VAL A 390 -8.18 -13.72 -0.85
N SER A 391 -8.96 -14.51 -0.13
CA SER A 391 -10.42 -14.54 -0.27
C SER A 391 -11.06 -13.45 0.59
N LEU A 392 -11.97 -12.69 -0.03
CA LEU A 392 -12.85 -11.74 0.63
C LEU A 392 -14.23 -12.36 0.77
N VAL A 393 -14.72 -12.51 2.00
CA VAL A 393 -16.05 -13.06 2.26
C VAL A 393 -16.96 -11.96 2.78
N ALA A 394 -18.03 -11.62 2.05
CA ALA A 394 -19.04 -10.67 2.49
C ALA A 394 -19.82 -11.25 3.70
N ARG A 395 -19.76 -10.57 4.85
CA ARG A 395 -20.39 -11.00 6.10
C ARG A 395 -21.49 -10.04 6.56
N ASN A 396 -22.51 -10.60 7.20
CA ASN A 396 -23.50 -9.84 7.96
C ASN A 396 -22.98 -9.48 9.37
N ALA A 397 -23.72 -8.66 10.12
CA ALA A 397 -23.34 -8.22 11.46
C ALA A 397 -23.08 -9.37 12.46
N ASN A 398 -23.69 -10.55 12.22
CA ASN A 398 -23.56 -11.74 13.06
C ASN A 398 -22.47 -12.73 12.57
N GLY A 399 -21.71 -12.37 11.52
CA GLY A 399 -20.64 -13.21 10.96
C GLY A 399 -21.07 -14.30 9.97
N GLY A 400 -22.35 -14.35 9.56
CA GLY A 400 -22.80 -15.23 8.48
C GLY A 400 -22.39 -14.73 7.10
N THR A 401 -22.06 -15.63 6.17
CA THR A 401 -21.77 -15.28 4.76
C THR A 401 -23.03 -14.81 4.04
N ILE A 402 -22.94 -13.73 3.27
CA ILE A 402 -24.05 -13.19 2.47
C ILE A 402 -23.90 -13.70 1.02
N THR A 403 -24.50 -14.86 0.74
CA THR A 403 -24.37 -15.54 -0.58
C THR A 403 -25.07 -14.83 -1.75
N SER A 404 -25.83 -13.77 -1.47
CA SER A 404 -26.46 -12.88 -2.44
C SER A 404 -25.60 -11.66 -2.79
N TYR A 405 -24.48 -11.45 -2.10
CA TYR A 405 -23.57 -10.35 -2.39
C TYR A 405 -22.73 -10.73 -3.62
N THR A 406 -23.11 -10.21 -4.77
CA THR A 406 -22.56 -10.58 -6.08
C THR A 406 -22.38 -9.37 -6.98
N GLY A 407 -21.30 -9.36 -7.76
CA GLY A 407 -21.00 -8.28 -8.70
C GLY A 407 -19.64 -7.65 -8.44
N ASN A 408 -19.43 -6.50 -9.09
CA ASN A 408 -18.14 -5.82 -9.16
C ASN A 408 -18.10 -4.65 -8.17
N TYR A 409 -17.17 -4.70 -7.22
CA TYR A 409 -17.00 -3.68 -6.18
C TYR A 409 -15.56 -3.15 -6.20
N ASP A 410 -15.39 -1.84 -6.18
CA ASP A 410 -14.05 -1.23 -6.10
C ASP A 410 -13.48 -1.42 -4.69
N ILE A 411 -12.34 -2.11 -4.59
CA ILE A 411 -11.73 -2.51 -3.34
C ILE A 411 -10.39 -1.81 -3.15
N THR A 412 -10.26 -1.12 -2.01
CA THR A 412 -9.01 -0.57 -1.49
C THR A 412 -8.37 -1.53 -0.49
N TRP A 413 -7.08 -1.84 -0.69
CA TRP A 413 -6.29 -2.65 0.24
C TRP A 413 -5.50 -1.78 1.22
N ILE A 414 -5.44 -2.19 2.49
CA ILE A 414 -4.72 -1.50 3.55
C ILE A 414 -3.86 -2.51 4.31
N LEU A 415 -2.55 -2.42 4.14
CA LEU A 415 -1.53 -3.25 4.79
C LEU A 415 -0.75 -2.42 5.81
N ASN A 416 -0.49 -2.96 7.02
CA ASN A 416 0.23 -2.22 8.08
C ASN A 416 1.47 -2.98 8.59
N ALA A 417 2.43 -2.23 9.14
CA ALA A 417 3.74 -2.60 9.70
C ALA A 417 4.73 -3.31 8.75
N MET A 418 4.28 -4.29 7.96
CA MET A 418 5.12 -5.05 7.03
C MET A 418 5.23 -4.44 5.63
N ALA A 419 4.49 -3.37 5.35
CA ALA A 419 4.61 -2.56 4.14
C ALA A 419 5.87 -1.66 4.14
N LYS A 420 6.99 -2.17 4.67
CA LYS A 420 8.32 -1.60 4.43
C LYS A 420 9.00 -2.44 3.37
N ASN A 421 9.88 -1.79 2.60
CA ASN A 421 10.77 -2.51 1.71
C ASN A 421 11.53 -3.57 2.53
N SER A 422 11.82 -4.71 1.90
CA SER A 422 12.73 -5.70 2.47
C SER A 422 14.09 -5.06 2.83
N PRO A 423 14.94 -5.71 3.65
CA PRO A 423 16.28 -5.21 3.94
C PRO A 423 17.12 -4.81 2.71
N ASP A 424 16.87 -5.44 1.55
CA ASP A 424 17.55 -5.13 0.27
C ASP A 424 16.77 -4.19 -0.66
N GLY A 425 15.74 -3.51 -0.15
CA GLY A 425 15.03 -2.47 -0.89
C GLY A 425 13.90 -2.95 -1.81
N PHE A 426 13.64 -4.26 -1.93
CA PHE A 426 12.49 -4.76 -2.68
C PHE A 426 11.17 -4.28 -2.06
N SER A 427 10.33 -3.64 -2.88
CA SER A 427 9.00 -3.16 -2.51
C SER A 427 7.97 -4.28 -2.51
N PRO A 428 6.95 -4.25 -1.63
CA PRO A 428 5.80 -5.14 -1.71
C PRO A 428 4.99 -4.89 -2.98
N ILE A 429 4.54 -5.96 -3.63
CA ILE A 429 3.51 -5.91 -4.66
C ILE A 429 2.18 -6.27 -3.98
N ILE A 430 1.26 -5.32 -4.00
CA ILE A 430 -0.14 -5.54 -3.67
C ILE A 430 -0.96 -5.38 -4.96
N PRO A 431 -2.10 -6.08 -5.10
CA PRO A 431 -3.01 -5.82 -6.21
C PRO A 431 -3.42 -4.35 -6.21
N ASN A 432 -3.50 -3.73 -7.40
CA ASN A 432 -4.02 -2.37 -7.50
C ASN A 432 -5.40 -2.27 -6.84
N ASN A 433 -5.66 -1.15 -6.17
CA ASN A 433 -7.03 -0.82 -5.77
C ASN A 433 -7.91 -0.87 -7.02
N GLY A 434 -9.06 -1.54 -6.93
CA GLY A 434 -9.88 -1.79 -8.11
C GLY A 434 -10.91 -2.88 -7.91
N ILE A 435 -11.62 -3.17 -9.00
CA ILE A 435 -12.79 -4.04 -9.02
C ILE A 435 -12.45 -5.47 -8.60
N GLN A 436 -13.09 -5.95 -7.53
CA GLN A 436 -13.18 -7.36 -7.17
C GLN A 436 -14.57 -7.89 -7.49
N THR A 437 -14.63 -9.02 -8.20
CA THR A 437 -15.89 -9.69 -8.54
C THR A 437 -16.25 -10.68 -7.43
N PHE A 438 -17.35 -10.40 -6.72
CA PHE A 438 -17.93 -11.32 -5.76
C PHE A 438 -18.88 -12.30 -6.46
N ALA A 439 -18.68 -13.59 -6.21
CA ALA A 439 -19.58 -14.68 -6.57
C ALA A 439 -20.01 -15.41 -5.30
N GLN A 440 -21.33 -15.53 -5.08
CA GLN A 440 -21.91 -16.11 -3.86
C GLN A 440 -21.34 -15.53 -2.54
N GLY A 441 -21.10 -14.22 -2.48
CA GLY A 441 -20.52 -13.57 -1.30
C GLY A 441 -19.02 -13.77 -1.12
N ILE A 442 -18.30 -14.33 -2.11
CA ILE A 442 -16.85 -14.55 -2.06
C ILE A 442 -16.19 -13.93 -3.28
N ALA A 443 -15.14 -13.12 -3.08
CA ALA A 443 -14.20 -12.72 -4.12
C ALA A 443 -12.80 -13.28 -3.82
N ILE A 444 -11.96 -13.47 -4.84
CA ILE A 444 -10.57 -13.93 -4.69
C ILE A 444 -9.64 -12.89 -5.33
N ALA A 445 -8.86 -12.21 -4.50
CA ALA A 445 -7.84 -11.28 -4.94
C ALA A 445 -6.49 -12.00 -5.06
N MET A 446 -5.92 -11.98 -6.26
CA MET A 446 -4.63 -12.61 -6.59
C MET A 446 -3.54 -11.55 -6.76
N GLY A 447 -2.28 -11.93 -6.57
CA GLY A 447 -1.13 -11.06 -6.85
C GLY A 447 -0.56 -10.32 -5.64
N PHE A 448 -0.72 -10.86 -4.44
CA PHE A 448 0.03 -10.39 -3.27
C PHE A 448 1.42 -11.02 -3.27
N THR A 449 2.46 -10.18 -3.25
CA THR A 449 3.86 -10.61 -3.12
C THR A 449 4.57 -9.71 -2.11
N LEU A 450 4.84 -10.23 -0.91
CA LEU A 450 5.46 -9.48 0.18
C LEU A 450 6.92 -9.95 0.38
N PRO A 451 7.94 -9.08 0.22
CA PRO A 451 9.35 -9.49 0.30
C PRO A 451 9.95 -9.38 1.70
N ASN A 452 9.31 -8.68 2.64
CA ASN A 452 9.79 -8.49 4.01
C ASN A 452 9.16 -9.55 4.96
N ALA A 453 9.99 -10.29 5.70
CA ALA A 453 9.54 -11.31 6.64
C ALA A 453 9.10 -10.73 7.99
N GLY A 454 8.15 -11.39 8.66
CA GLY A 454 7.61 -10.98 9.96
C GLY A 454 6.11 -11.23 10.08
N THR A 455 5.41 -10.45 10.91
CA THR A 455 3.95 -10.51 11.09
C THR A 455 3.32 -9.13 10.92
N GLY A 456 2.22 -9.03 10.16
CA GLY A 456 1.51 -7.78 9.88
C GLY A 456 0.01 -7.98 9.71
N THR A 457 -0.73 -6.89 9.53
CA THR A 457 -2.19 -6.94 9.36
C THR A 457 -2.60 -6.52 7.95
N LEU A 458 -3.38 -7.35 7.28
CA LEU A 458 -4.06 -7.04 6.02
C LEU A 458 -5.52 -6.69 6.30
N SER A 459 -6.00 -5.60 5.70
CA SER A 459 -7.39 -5.14 5.77
C SER A 459 -7.83 -4.55 4.44
N VAL A 460 -9.13 -4.36 4.29
CA VAL A 460 -9.79 -4.10 3.01
C VAL A 460 -10.97 -3.16 3.21
N SER A 461 -11.37 -2.39 2.19
CA SER A 461 -12.50 -1.47 2.26
C SER A 461 -13.02 -1.16 0.85
N ASP A 462 -14.34 -1.10 0.64
CA ASP A 462 -14.93 -0.56 -0.61
C ASP A 462 -15.22 0.95 -0.54
N GLY A 463 -14.88 1.57 0.59
CA GLY A 463 -15.15 2.98 0.90
C GLY A 463 -16.40 3.19 1.78
N THR A 464 -17.35 2.26 1.73
CA THR A 464 -18.60 2.26 2.52
C THR A 464 -18.56 1.20 3.62
N ILE A 465 -18.08 0.00 3.27
CA ILE A 465 -18.00 -1.20 4.09
C ILE A 465 -16.52 -1.54 4.29
N ARG A 466 -16.12 -1.67 5.56
CA ARG A 466 -14.74 -2.04 5.94
C ARG A 466 -14.66 -3.52 6.27
N GLY A 467 -13.57 -4.16 5.88
CA GLY A 467 -13.27 -5.53 6.25
C GLY A 467 -12.52 -5.68 7.57
N THR A 468 -12.57 -6.90 8.12
CA THR A 468 -11.77 -7.28 9.29
C THR A 468 -10.29 -7.26 8.96
N THR A 469 -9.47 -6.78 9.89
CA THR A 469 -8.03 -7.04 9.88
C THR A 469 -7.77 -8.53 10.08
N THR A 470 -7.01 -9.17 9.17
CA THR A 470 -6.44 -10.50 9.39
C THR A 470 -4.92 -10.39 9.57
N THR A 471 -4.36 -11.19 10.47
CA THR A 471 -2.91 -11.21 10.73
C THR A 471 -2.24 -12.17 9.77
N VAL A 472 -1.30 -11.69 8.95
CA VAL A 472 -0.51 -12.49 8.01
C VAL A 472 0.95 -12.54 8.47
N THR A 473 1.52 -13.74 8.51
CA THR A 473 2.93 -13.98 8.82
C THR A 473 3.67 -14.37 7.54
N ILE A 474 4.72 -13.63 7.21
CA ILE A 474 5.62 -13.92 6.10
C ILE A 474 6.88 -14.58 6.67
N LYS A 475 7.11 -15.84 6.29
CA LYS A 475 8.37 -16.54 6.57
C LYS A 475 9.46 -16.08 5.58
N PRO A 476 10.74 -16.04 6.00
CA PRO A 476 11.84 -15.85 5.05
C PRO A 476 11.83 -16.98 4.00
N ALA A 477 12.21 -16.64 2.77
CA ALA A 477 12.35 -17.62 1.69
C ALA A 477 13.63 -18.45 1.87
N VAL A 478 13.91 -19.37 0.93
CA VAL A 478 15.14 -20.17 0.92
C VAL A 478 16.39 -19.29 0.93
N THR A 479 17.46 -19.75 1.58
CA THR A 479 18.75 -19.03 1.57
C THR A 479 19.28 -18.89 0.15
N THR A 480 19.68 -17.68 -0.23
CA THR A 480 20.34 -17.39 -1.52
C THR A 480 21.65 -16.63 -1.38
N GLN A 481 21.93 -16.02 -0.22
CA GLN A 481 23.11 -15.19 0.02
C GLN A 481 23.56 -15.27 1.48
N PHE A 482 24.85 -15.11 1.75
CA PHE A 482 25.35 -14.81 3.10
C PHE A 482 25.68 -13.32 3.22
N LYS A 483 25.45 -12.75 4.41
CA LYS A 483 25.78 -11.36 4.72
C LYS A 483 26.58 -11.26 6.00
N PHE A 484 27.59 -10.40 5.97
CA PHE A 484 28.45 -10.08 7.10
C PHE A 484 29.18 -8.76 6.86
N ALA A 485 29.63 -8.13 7.93
CA ALA A 485 30.43 -6.91 7.89
C ALA A 485 31.89 -7.22 8.24
N VAL A 486 32.81 -6.48 7.62
CA VAL A 486 34.26 -6.55 7.84
C VAL A 486 34.81 -5.12 7.99
N PRO A 487 35.93 -4.92 8.70
CA PRO A 487 36.58 -3.61 8.74
C PRO A 487 37.20 -3.28 7.38
N ALA A 488 37.10 -2.02 6.94
CA ALA A 488 37.70 -1.58 5.67
C ALA A 488 39.23 -1.69 5.64
N THR A 489 39.88 -1.66 6.82
CA THR A 489 41.33 -1.87 6.96
C THR A 489 41.65 -2.72 8.18
N ASN A 490 42.70 -3.53 8.10
CA ASN A 490 43.26 -4.28 9.24
C ASN A 490 44.80 -4.28 9.16
N MET A 491 45.51 -4.54 10.25
CA MET A 491 46.96 -4.78 10.20
C MET A 491 47.26 -6.28 10.05
N ALA A 492 48.31 -6.61 9.31
CA ALA A 492 48.78 -8.00 9.16
C ALA A 492 49.09 -8.62 10.54
N GLY A 493 48.46 -9.75 10.84
CA GLY A 493 48.56 -10.43 12.13
C GLY A 493 47.61 -9.93 13.22
N GLN A 494 46.87 -8.84 13.01
CA GLN A 494 45.85 -8.37 13.96
C GLN A 494 44.53 -9.14 13.73
N ALA A 495 43.91 -9.58 14.83
CA ALA A 495 42.61 -10.24 14.80
C ALA A 495 41.45 -9.23 14.83
N PHE A 496 40.36 -9.53 14.11
CA PHE A 496 39.08 -8.84 14.19
C PHE A 496 37.92 -9.85 14.24
N SER A 497 36.74 -9.43 14.70
CA SER A 497 35.58 -10.32 14.87
C SER A 497 34.47 -10.04 13.84
N LEU A 498 33.92 -11.08 13.22
CA LEU A 498 32.68 -10.99 12.44
C LEU A 498 31.49 -11.11 13.41
N SER A 499 30.82 -10.00 13.72
CA SER A 499 29.69 -9.96 14.67
C SER A 499 28.31 -10.14 14.03
N TYR A 500 28.25 -10.27 12.70
CA TYR A 500 27.01 -10.14 11.91
C TYR A 500 26.93 -11.13 10.74
N LEU A 501 27.54 -12.33 10.86
CA LEU A 501 27.43 -13.36 9.82
C LEU A 501 26.10 -14.10 9.90
N LYS A 502 25.33 -14.04 8.81
CA LYS A 502 24.01 -14.66 8.68
C LYS A 502 23.72 -15.11 7.26
N ALA A 503 22.95 -16.20 7.18
CA ALA A 503 22.34 -16.71 5.97
C ALA A 503 21.04 -15.95 5.71
N CYS A 504 20.87 -15.45 4.49
CA CYS A 504 19.73 -14.63 4.09
C CYS A 504 19.06 -15.15 2.80
N ASP A 505 17.77 -14.87 2.68
CA ASP A 505 17.06 -15.01 1.40
C ASP A 505 17.37 -13.86 0.43
N LEU A 506 16.82 -13.91 -0.79
CA LEU A 506 17.02 -12.92 -1.85
C LEU A 506 16.62 -11.49 -1.44
N TYR A 507 15.70 -11.36 -0.49
CA TYR A 507 15.17 -10.08 -0.03
C TYR A 507 15.96 -9.53 1.17
N GLY A 508 16.89 -10.31 1.71
CA GLY A 508 17.76 -9.96 2.83
C GLY A 508 17.20 -10.32 4.20
N ASN A 509 16.10 -11.08 4.27
CA ASN A 509 15.58 -11.61 5.53
C ASN A 509 16.51 -12.72 6.06
N VAL A 510 16.61 -12.89 7.38
CA VAL A 510 17.39 -14.01 7.97
C VAL A 510 16.66 -15.33 7.69
N ALA A 511 17.35 -16.27 7.03
CA ALA A 511 16.80 -17.55 6.64
C ALA A 511 16.75 -18.52 7.85
N THR A 512 15.71 -18.42 8.68
CA THR A 512 15.61 -19.14 9.97
C THR A 512 15.56 -20.67 9.88
N HIS A 513 15.36 -21.24 8.70
CA HIS A 513 15.43 -22.68 8.44
C HIS A 513 16.87 -23.17 8.17
N TYR A 514 17.84 -22.26 7.98
CA TYR A 514 19.21 -22.57 7.62
C TYR A 514 20.05 -22.92 8.84
N GLN A 515 20.68 -24.10 8.82
CA GLN A 515 21.49 -24.60 9.93
C GLN A 515 22.70 -25.41 9.43
N GLY A 516 23.69 -25.60 10.30
CA GLY A 516 24.81 -26.51 10.10
C GLY A 516 26.15 -25.84 9.85
N ASN A 517 27.17 -26.66 9.56
CA ASN A 517 28.56 -26.24 9.46
C ASN A 517 28.93 -25.80 8.04
N LYS A 518 29.59 -24.64 7.91
CA LYS A 518 30.10 -24.08 6.65
C LYS A 518 31.56 -23.63 6.81
N LEU A 519 32.28 -23.56 5.69
CA LEU A 519 33.68 -23.15 5.66
C LEU A 519 33.79 -21.72 5.15
N LEU A 520 34.57 -20.89 5.84
CA LEU A 520 35.08 -19.63 5.31
C LEU A 520 36.29 -19.91 4.41
N SER A 521 36.36 -19.21 3.29
CA SER A 521 37.52 -19.11 2.40
C SER A 521 37.87 -17.63 2.18
N TYR A 522 38.95 -17.35 1.46
CA TYR A 522 39.45 -15.99 1.23
C TYR A 522 40.15 -15.93 -0.13
N SER A 523 40.07 -14.78 -0.81
CA SER A 523 40.60 -14.61 -2.17
C SER A 523 42.10 -14.35 -2.13
N VAL A 524 42.92 -15.39 -2.38
CA VAL A 524 44.33 -15.21 -2.76
C VAL A 524 44.78 -16.26 -3.78
N PRO A 525 45.25 -15.84 -4.97
CA PRO A 525 46.12 -16.65 -5.81
C PRO A 525 47.58 -16.50 -5.32
N GLY A 526 48.10 -17.49 -4.59
CA GLY A 526 49.53 -17.60 -4.30
C GLY A 526 49.90 -17.87 -2.84
N THR A 527 51.03 -18.55 -2.66
CA THR A 527 51.56 -19.03 -1.38
C THR A 527 52.25 -17.93 -0.58
N THR A 528 51.75 -17.64 0.63
CA THR A 528 52.51 -16.96 1.69
C THR A 528 53.17 -17.95 2.63
N THR A 529 54.10 -17.49 3.45
CA THR A 529 54.78 -18.29 4.49
C THR A 529 53.88 -18.62 5.69
N ARG A 530 52.76 -17.91 5.88
CA ARG A 530 51.70 -18.25 6.84
C ARG A 530 50.32 -18.03 6.25
N ASN A 531 49.44 -18.99 6.47
CA ASN A 531 48.02 -18.87 6.15
C ASN A 531 47.30 -17.95 7.16
N PRO A 532 46.19 -17.31 6.79
CA PRO A 532 45.28 -16.66 7.73
C PRO A 532 44.66 -17.66 8.72
N VAL A 533 44.15 -17.15 9.83
CA VAL A 533 43.54 -17.94 10.90
C VAL A 533 42.09 -17.50 11.09
N TYR A 534 41.17 -18.46 11.05
CA TYR A 534 39.74 -18.27 11.31
C TYR A 534 39.12 -19.60 11.77
N PRO A 535 38.04 -19.61 12.58
CA PRO A 535 37.41 -20.83 13.06
C PRO A 535 36.65 -21.50 11.92
N ASN A 536 37.19 -22.61 11.41
CA ASN A 536 36.55 -23.45 10.41
C ASN A 536 36.28 -24.85 11.00
N PRO A 537 35.05 -25.39 10.89
CA PRO A 537 33.86 -24.76 10.32
C PRO A 537 33.22 -23.72 11.25
N VAL A 538 32.45 -22.82 10.65
CA VAL A 538 31.48 -21.95 11.34
C VAL A 538 30.12 -22.67 11.37
N THR A 539 29.51 -22.76 12.55
CA THR A 539 28.17 -23.35 12.72
C THR A 539 27.09 -22.26 12.65
N PHE A 540 26.07 -22.49 11.81
CA PHE A 540 24.84 -21.70 11.77
C PHE A 540 23.73 -22.36 12.60
N ASP A 541 23.05 -21.56 13.41
CA ASP A 541 21.79 -21.88 14.07
C ASP A 541 20.73 -20.84 13.68
N HIS A 542 19.56 -21.31 13.23
CA HIS A 542 18.46 -20.49 12.72
C HIS A 542 18.87 -19.30 11.81
N GLY A 543 19.81 -19.55 10.88
CA GLY A 543 20.32 -18.57 9.93
C GLY A 543 21.37 -17.59 10.48
N ILE A 544 21.77 -17.70 11.75
CA ILE A 544 22.81 -16.86 12.38
C ILE A 544 24.02 -17.73 12.72
N ALA A 545 25.23 -17.23 12.44
CA ALA A 545 26.45 -17.94 12.78
C ALA A 545 26.83 -17.75 14.27
N ASN A 546 27.35 -18.80 14.90
CA ASN A 546 27.80 -18.75 16.30
C ASN A 546 28.93 -17.73 16.50
N LEU A 547 28.80 -16.88 17.53
CA LEU A 547 29.68 -15.73 17.78
C LEU A 547 30.60 -15.93 19.00
N PRO A 548 31.77 -15.26 19.06
CA PRO A 548 32.37 -14.42 18.01
C PRO A 548 33.27 -15.22 17.04
N ILE A 549 33.19 -14.89 15.75
CA ILE A 549 34.07 -15.46 14.71
C ILE A 549 35.31 -14.56 14.59
N ASN A 550 36.45 -15.01 15.10
CA ASN A 550 37.69 -14.23 15.05
C ASN A 550 38.52 -14.58 13.82
N VAL A 551 38.91 -13.56 13.04
CA VAL A 551 39.67 -13.68 11.80
C VAL A 551 40.99 -12.92 11.92
N THR A 552 42.10 -13.54 11.52
CA THR A 552 43.43 -12.93 11.43
C THR A 552 43.95 -13.08 10.00
N LEU A 553 44.26 -11.95 9.36
CA LEU A 553 44.81 -11.89 7.99
C LEU A 553 46.30 -11.55 8.06
N CYS A 554 47.13 -12.23 7.26
CA CYS A 554 48.59 -12.17 7.36
C CYS A 554 49.29 -11.51 6.16
N LYS A 555 48.62 -11.38 5.01
CA LYS A 555 49.19 -10.84 3.76
C LYS A 555 48.70 -9.41 3.51
N VAL A 556 49.59 -8.53 3.06
CA VAL A 556 49.27 -7.16 2.63
C VAL A 556 48.75 -7.16 1.22
N GLU A 557 47.44 -7.03 1.11
CA GLU A 557 46.70 -6.90 -0.14
C GLU A 557 45.30 -6.36 0.14
N GLU A 558 44.55 -6.12 -0.92
CA GLU A 558 43.10 -6.02 -0.86
C GLU A 558 42.51 -7.43 -1.03
N THR A 559 41.82 -7.92 0.00
CA THR A 559 41.25 -9.27 0.01
C THR A 559 39.78 -9.25 0.43
N LYS A 560 39.06 -10.32 0.09
CA LYS A 560 37.72 -10.60 0.59
C LYS A 560 37.69 -11.96 1.27
N ILE A 561 36.83 -12.05 2.27
CA ILE A 561 36.39 -13.34 2.84
C ILE A 561 35.19 -13.81 2.00
N HIS A 562 35.15 -15.10 1.72
CA HIS A 562 34.08 -15.76 0.99
C HIS A 562 33.47 -16.87 1.85
N ILE A 563 32.20 -17.17 1.59
CA ILE A 563 31.50 -18.33 2.15
C ILE A 563 30.56 -18.89 1.08
N GLU A 564 30.60 -20.21 0.91
CA GLU A 564 29.89 -20.90 -0.17
C GLU A 564 29.16 -22.15 0.36
N ASP A 565 27.98 -22.40 -0.19
CA ASP A 565 27.17 -23.59 0.08
C ASP A 565 26.39 -23.98 -1.17
N GLY A 566 27.02 -24.76 -2.05
CA GLY A 566 26.47 -25.11 -3.36
C GLY A 566 26.37 -23.88 -4.26
N ALA A 567 25.15 -23.38 -4.46
CA ALA A 567 24.86 -22.18 -5.25
C ALA A 567 24.60 -20.92 -4.39
N VAL A 568 24.73 -21.02 -3.07
CA VAL A 568 24.65 -19.88 -2.14
C VAL A 568 26.06 -19.35 -1.92
N HIS A 569 26.30 -18.09 -2.27
CA HIS A 569 27.59 -17.43 -2.11
C HIS A 569 27.45 -16.16 -1.26
N GLY A 570 28.54 -15.72 -0.64
CA GLY A 570 28.59 -14.44 0.06
C GLY A 570 30.01 -13.91 0.17
N ASP A 571 30.21 -12.72 -0.39
CA ASP A 571 31.47 -11.98 -0.38
C ASP A 571 31.45 -10.90 0.71
N SER A 572 32.58 -10.69 1.37
CA SER A 572 32.78 -9.49 2.17
C SER A 572 32.98 -8.24 1.29
N GLY A 573 32.83 -7.06 1.91
CA GLY A 573 33.50 -5.86 1.39
C GLY A 573 35.02 -6.06 1.33
N THR A 574 35.71 -5.27 0.51
CA THR A 574 37.17 -5.32 0.40
C THR A 574 37.83 -4.89 1.71
N ILE A 575 38.79 -5.69 2.19
CA ILE A 575 39.62 -5.39 3.35
C ILE A 575 41.01 -5.02 2.83
N THR A 576 41.45 -3.77 3.03
CA THR A 576 42.84 -3.38 2.77
C THR A 576 43.70 -3.77 3.96
N VAL A 577 44.47 -4.86 3.85
CA VAL A 577 45.41 -5.29 4.89
C VAL A 577 46.69 -4.47 4.80
N ARG A 578 47.05 -3.79 5.90
CA ARG A 578 48.25 -2.96 6.03
C ARG A 578 49.40 -3.77 6.64
N PRO A 579 50.66 -3.48 6.30
CA PRO A 579 51.81 -4.22 6.84
C PRO A 579 51.93 -4.06 8.35
N GLY A 580 52.48 -5.10 8.98
CA GLY A 580 52.90 -5.04 10.38
C GLY A 580 54.18 -4.22 10.57
N THR A 581 54.71 -4.25 11.79
CA THR A 581 56.00 -3.64 12.10
C THR A 581 57.14 -4.35 11.35
N PRO A 582 58.19 -3.61 10.90
CA PRO A 582 59.37 -4.21 10.29
C PRO A 582 60.02 -5.27 11.18
N HIS A 583 60.49 -6.36 10.56
CA HIS A 583 61.04 -7.54 11.24
C HIS A 583 62.32 -8.07 10.58
N HIS A 584 62.50 -7.94 9.26
CA HIS A 584 63.76 -8.29 8.59
C HIS A 584 63.96 -7.48 7.31
N PHE A 585 65.11 -7.62 6.65
CA PHE A 585 65.35 -7.07 5.30
C PHE A 585 65.40 -8.16 4.23
N GLU A 586 64.85 -7.84 3.06
CA GLU A 586 65.05 -8.57 1.81
C GLU A 586 65.82 -7.68 0.83
N VAL A 587 66.84 -8.26 0.19
CA VAL A 587 67.60 -7.63 -0.89
C VAL A 587 67.20 -8.27 -2.22
N ILE A 588 67.04 -7.47 -3.29
CA ILE A 588 66.79 -7.95 -4.67
C ILE A 588 67.57 -7.08 -5.67
N THR A 589 67.84 -7.59 -6.87
CA THR A 589 68.37 -6.79 -7.99
C THR A 589 67.26 -6.41 -8.97
N ALA A 590 67.55 -5.50 -9.92
CA ALA A 590 66.60 -5.07 -10.92
C ALA A 590 66.24 -6.18 -11.92
N ASN A 591 67.23 -6.96 -12.37
CA ASN A 591 67.05 -7.99 -13.39
C ASN A 591 66.83 -9.38 -12.76
N ASN A 592 66.09 -9.43 -11.66
CA ASN A 592 65.62 -10.66 -11.04
C ASN A 592 66.73 -11.68 -10.70
N GLN A 593 67.88 -11.18 -10.24
CA GLN A 593 69.11 -11.96 -10.01
C GLN A 593 69.86 -12.40 -11.29
N THR A 594 69.68 -11.69 -12.42
CA THR A 594 70.36 -12.00 -13.70
C THR A 594 70.82 -10.70 -14.36
N GLU A 595 72.04 -10.24 -14.08
CA GLU A 595 72.56 -8.93 -14.50
C GLU A 595 73.48 -9.05 -15.74
N GLN A 596 73.49 -8.04 -16.62
CA GLN A 596 74.35 -8.06 -17.80
C GLN A 596 75.80 -7.66 -17.48
N GLU A 597 76.76 -8.33 -18.14
CA GLU A 597 78.20 -8.12 -17.93
C GLU A 597 78.63 -6.68 -18.22
N GLY A 598 79.43 -6.09 -17.33
CA GLY A 598 80.02 -4.76 -17.49
C GLY A 598 79.04 -3.59 -17.32
N ILE A 599 77.75 -3.86 -17.10
CA ILE A 599 76.71 -2.83 -16.92
C ILE A 599 76.50 -2.57 -15.42
N PRO A 600 76.58 -1.32 -14.94
CA PRO A 600 76.30 -0.99 -13.54
C PRO A 600 74.86 -1.30 -13.16
N PHE A 601 74.68 -2.03 -12.06
CA PHE A 601 73.38 -2.39 -11.52
C PHE A 601 73.16 -1.80 -10.12
N SER A 602 71.91 -1.94 -9.65
CA SER A 602 71.47 -1.45 -8.34
C SER A 602 70.72 -2.56 -7.61
N VAL A 603 70.84 -2.57 -6.28
CA VAL A 603 70.01 -3.43 -5.42
C VAL A 603 68.90 -2.61 -4.80
N THR A 604 67.71 -3.22 -4.71
CA THR A 604 66.59 -2.69 -3.92
C THR A 604 66.55 -3.43 -2.60
N ILE A 605 66.48 -2.70 -1.50
CA ILE A 605 66.32 -3.25 -0.15
C ILE A 605 64.89 -2.97 0.28
N ARG A 606 64.22 -3.99 0.83
CA ARG A 606 62.85 -3.94 1.31
C ARG A 606 62.81 -4.35 2.77
N ALA A 607 62.36 -3.45 3.63
CA ALA A 607 61.99 -3.78 5.00
C ALA A 607 60.73 -4.67 4.95
N ARG A 608 60.79 -5.85 5.56
CA ARG A 608 59.72 -6.85 5.58
C ARG A 608 59.19 -7.05 7.00
N ASP A 609 57.89 -7.20 7.17
CA ASP A 609 57.28 -7.59 8.46
C ASP A 609 57.48 -9.10 8.74
N ILE A 610 57.00 -9.58 9.90
CA ILE A 610 57.12 -10.99 10.32
C ILE A 610 56.35 -11.98 9.42
N TYR A 611 55.44 -11.48 8.57
CA TYR A 611 54.68 -12.26 7.60
C TYR A 611 55.25 -12.15 6.17
N GLY A 612 56.34 -11.39 5.98
CA GLY A 612 57.01 -11.20 4.69
C GLY A 612 56.45 -10.05 3.84
N ASN A 613 55.56 -9.20 4.37
CA ASN A 613 55.00 -8.06 3.63
C ASN A 613 55.96 -6.87 3.62
N LEU A 614 55.91 -6.03 2.58
CA LEU A 614 56.69 -4.77 2.56
C LEU A 614 56.19 -3.82 3.65
N ALA A 615 57.05 -3.49 4.62
CA ALA A 615 56.70 -2.68 5.78
C ALA A 615 56.72 -1.18 5.43
N THR A 616 55.70 -0.72 4.71
CA THR A 616 55.64 0.64 4.14
C THR A 616 55.70 1.79 5.15
N GLY A 617 55.39 1.53 6.43
CA GLY A 617 55.59 2.50 7.51
C GLY A 617 57.07 2.83 7.81
N TYR A 618 58.01 1.99 7.38
CA TYR A 618 59.44 2.19 7.62
C TYR A 618 60.03 3.23 6.67
N ASN A 619 60.32 4.41 7.21
CA ASN A 619 60.76 5.58 6.45
C ASN A 619 61.94 6.30 7.14
N GLY A 620 62.60 7.17 6.38
CA GLY A 620 63.67 8.04 6.85
C GLY A 620 65.07 7.46 6.65
N ASN A 621 66.09 8.21 7.09
CA ASN A 621 67.49 7.85 6.89
C ASN A 621 67.92 6.78 7.90
N ARG A 622 68.48 5.68 7.42
CA ARG A 622 68.92 4.53 8.21
C ARG A 622 70.35 4.19 7.85
N ILE A 623 71.19 3.87 8.83
CA ILE A 623 72.57 3.44 8.58
C ILE A 623 72.52 1.96 8.22
N LEU A 624 73.00 1.60 7.03
CA LEU A 624 73.04 0.21 6.58
C LEU A 624 74.46 -0.34 6.57
N VAL A 625 74.61 -1.54 7.13
CA VAL A 625 75.85 -2.31 7.21
C VAL A 625 75.72 -3.52 6.30
N TRP A 626 76.75 -3.82 5.49
CA TRP A 626 76.64 -4.77 4.38
C TRP A 626 77.68 -5.90 4.43
N THR A 627 77.27 -7.10 4.01
CA THR A 627 78.18 -8.20 3.68
C THR A 627 78.12 -8.51 2.18
N TRP A 628 79.29 -8.68 1.56
CA TRP A 628 79.47 -8.94 0.12
C TRP A 628 80.60 -9.97 -0.08
N THR A 629 80.43 -10.93 -0.99
CA THR A 629 81.37 -12.07 -1.12
C THR A 629 81.99 -12.30 -2.52
N ALA A 630 81.74 -11.47 -3.53
CA ALA A 630 82.38 -11.71 -4.83
C ALA A 630 83.91 -11.54 -4.74
N THR A 631 84.61 -12.46 -5.37
CA THR A 631 86.06 -12.47 -5.56
C THR A 631 86.44 -11.77 -6.85
N ASN A 632 87.71 -11.34 -6.99
CA ASN A 632 88.21 -10.72 -8.21
C ASN A 632 88.06 -11.63 -9.44
N SER A 633 87.87 -11.01 -10.60
CA SER A 633 88.00 -11.66 -11.91
C SER A 633 89.41 -12.26 -12.08
N PRO A 634 89.58 -13.35 -12.86
CA PRO A 634 90.91 -13.89 -13.23
C PRO A 634 91.89 -12.85 -13.82
N ASN A 635 91.36 -11.78 -14.41
CA ASN A 635 92.13 -10.68 -15.02
C ASN A 635 92.47 -9.53 -14.04
N ASN A 636 92.19 -9.70 -12.73
CA ASN A 636 92.40 -8.70 -11.67
C ASN A 636 91.62 -7.38 -11.85
N THR A 637 90.57 -7.39 -12.67
CA THR A 637 89.48 -6.39 -12.63
C THR A 637 88.61 -6.65 -11.40
N TYR A 638 88.33 -5.59 -10.65
CA TYR A 638 87.60 -5.67 -9.39
C TYR A 638 86.10 -5.41 -9.62
N PRO A 639 85.19 -6.31 -9.21
CA PRO A 639 83.79 -5.94 -9.05
C PRO A 639 83.69 -4.86 -7.96
N THR A 640 82.85 -3.85 -8.17
CA THR A 640 82.69 -2.72 -7.25
C THR A 640 81.40 -2.81 -6.47
N ARG A 641 81.39 -2.28 -5.24
CA ARG A 641 80.19 -2.08 -4.42
C ARG A 641 80.19 -0.71 -3.73
N PRO A 642 79.03 -0.19 -3.33
CA PRO A 642 78.93 1.02 -2.50
C PRO A 642 79.44 0.81 -1.07
N THR A 643 79.89 1.90 -0.45
CA THR A 643 80.32 1.95 0.96
C THR A 643 79.12 1.97 1.92
N ASP A 644 79.30 1.38 3.10
CA ASP A 644 78.35 1.44 4.21
C ASP A 644 78.02 2.91 4.58
N GLY A 645 76.75 3.19 4.90
CA GLY A 645 76.30 4.59 5.08
C GLY A 645 74.79 4.77 5.24
N TYR A 646 74.35 6.03 5.29
CA TYR A 646 72.93 6.39 5.36
C TYR A 646 72.21 6.11 4.04
N GLN A 647 71.12 5.35 4.11
CA GLN A 647 70.18 5.15 3.02
C GLN A 647 68.80 5.66 3.41
N SER A 648 68.14 6.38 2.50
CA SER A 648 66.81 6.94 2.71
C SER A 648 65.76 5.90 2.36
N PHE A 649 65.02 5.40 3.35
CA PHE A 649 63.87 4.54 3.10
C PHE A 649 62.62 5.39 2.83
N VAL A 650 61.92 5.04 1.76
CA VAL A 650 60.61 5.58 1.38
C VAL A 650 59.67 4.39 1.16
N ASN A 651 58.53 4.39 1.84
CA ASN A 651 57.55 3.30 1.82
C ASN A 651 58.17 1.91 2.06
N GLY A 652 59.08 1.79 3.03
CA GLY A 652 59.73 0.54 3.38
C GLY A 652 60.79 0.04 2.38
N SER A 653 61.10 0.82 1.33
CA SER A 653 62.09 0.46 0.31
C SER A 653 63.19 1.51 0.17
N THR A 654 64.39 1.10 -0.23
CA THR A 654 65.44 2.00 -0.71
C THR A 654 66.20 1.34 -1.86
N ILE A 655 66.83 2.14 -2.73
CA ILE A 655 67.63 1.67 -3.88
C ILE A 655 69.06 2.12 -3.66
N VAL A 656 70.00 1.20 -3.85
CA VAL A 656 71.42 1.43 -3.65
C VAL A 656 72.15 1.04 -4.93
N SER A 657 72.75 2.04 -5.57
CA SER A 657 73.39 1.95 -6.89
C SER A 657 74.91 1.98 -6.79
N GLY A 658 75.59 1.44 -7.80
CA GLY A 658 77.06 1.40 -7.84
C GLY A 658 77.64 0.01 -7.62
N PHE A 659 76.91 -1.03 -8.02
CA PHE A 659 77.42 -2.39 -8.13
C PHE A 659 77.78 -2.68 -9.59
N ILE A 660 78.89 -3.38 -9.84
CA ILE A 660 79.31 -3.79 -11.19
C ILE A 660 79.84 -5.22 -11.13
N LEU A 661 79.32 -6.11 -12.00
CA LEU A 661 79.91 -7.43 -12.28
C LEU A 661 80.73 -7.35 -13.57
N VAL A 662 81.87 -8.04 -13.59
CA VAL A 662 82.88 -7.89 -14.65
C VAL A 662 83.21 -9.19 -15.37
N ASN A 663 82.48 -10.29 -15.13
CA ASN A 663 82.44 -11.51 -15.94
C ASN A 663 81.35 -12.50 -15.47
N ALA A 664 81.01 -13.46 -16.32
CA ALA A 664 80.01 -14.50 -16.08
C ALA A 664 80.35 -15.58 -15.01
N GLN A 665 81.47 -15.49 -14.28
CA GLN A 665 81.84 -16.43 -13.21
C GLN A 665 81.57 -15.86 -11.80
N GLU A 666 81.15 -14.60 -11.69
CA GLU A 666 80.93 -13.90 -10.42
C GLU A 666 79.54 -14.18 -9.83
N MET A 667 79.50 -14.93 -8.73
CA MET A 667 78.29 -15.22 -7.95
C MET A 667 78.30 -14.49 -6.59
N PRO A 668 78.14 -13.15 -6.53
CA PRO A 668 78.14 -12.39 -5.28
C PRO A 668 77.01 -12.81 -4.34
N VAL A 669 77.31 -12.88 -3.05
CA VAL A 669 76.35 -13.07 -1.97
C VAL A 669 76.18 -11.74 -1.22
N ILE A 670 74.95 -11.22 -1.10
CA ILE A 670 74.66 -9.90 -0.50
C ILE A 670 73.70 -10.03 0.69
N ALA A 671 73.99 -9.35 1.81
CA ALA A 671 73.08 -9.16 2.95
C ALA A 671 73.27 -7.78 3.62
N VAL A 672 72.28 -7.34 4.41
CA VAL A 672 72.21 -6.00 5.02
C VAL A 672 71.49 -5.97 6.38
N ASP A 673 71.91 -5.08 7.28
CA ASP A 673 71.31 -4.84 8.60
C ASP A 673 71.32 -3.32 8.95
N ASP A 674 70.34 -2.88 9.76
CA ASP A 674 70.23 -1.51 10.32
C ASP A 674 70.44 -1.45 11.85
N ARG A 675 70.58 -2.60 12.52
CA ARG A 675 70.71 -2.81 13.97
C ARG A 675 69.50 -2.44 14.83
N LEU A 676 68.37 -2.02 14.26
CA LEU A 676 67.10 -1.81 14.98
C LEU A 676 66.10 -2.94 14.72
N ILE A 677 66.25 -3.63 13.59
CA ILE A 677 65.38 -4.73 13.16
C ILE A 677 66.02 -6.08 13.56
N HIS A 678 65.54 -6.67 14.66
CA HIS A 678 66.03 -7.94 15.19
C HIS A 678 65.12 -9.12 14.81
N GLY A 679 65.19 -9.56 13.56
CA GLY A 679 64.51 -10.78 13.09
C GLY A 679 65.47 -11.89 12.71
N GLU A 680 65.03 -13.14 12.84
CA GLU A 680 65.79 -14.31 12.42
C GLU A 680 66.00 -14.31 10.89
N SER A 681 67.27 -14.28 10.49
CA SER A 681 67.79 -14.34 9.10
C SER A 681 67.38 -13.20 8.13
N THR A 682 68.33 -12.32 7.84
CA THR A 682 68.32 -11.49 6.62
C THR A 682 68.29 -12.40 5.38
N LYS A 683 67.47 -12.10 4.37
CA LYS A 683 67.39 -12.91 3.15
C LYS A 683 68.48 -12.52 2.14
N ILE A 684 69.23 -13.53 1.70
CA ILE A 684 70.48 -13.44 0.94
C ILE A 684 70.23 -13.74 -0.57
N ILE A 685 71.00 -13.16 -1.49
CA ILE A 685 70.86 -13.32 -2.96
C ILE A 685 72.17 -13.67 -3.71
N VAL A 686 72.06 -14.25 -4.93
CA VAL A 686 73.12 -14.74 -5.86
C VAL A 686 72.75 -14.35 -7.32
N ILE A 687 73.66 -14.20 -8.31
CA ILE A 687 73.39 -13.53 -9.64
C ILE A 687 73.85 -14.31 -10.94
N THR A 688 73.20 -14.10 -12.12
CA THR A 688 73.33 -14.77 -13.48
C THR A 688 73.26 -13.83 -14.75
N ILE A 689 73.13 -14.28 -16.05
CA ILE A 689 73.08 -13.46 -17.34
C ILE A 689 72.13 -14.06 -18.47
N ASP A 690 71.58 -13.29 -19.48
CA ASP A 690 70.64 -13.74 -20.61
C ASP A 690 70.51 -12.82 -21.91
N THR A 691 69.97 -13.28 -23.10
CA THR A 691 69.83 -12.57 -24.45
C THR A 691 68.85 -13.15 -25.57
N THR A 692 68.04 -12.37 -26.37
CA THR A 692 67.16 -12.80 -27.55
C THR A 692 66.66 -11.68 -28.59
N HIS A 693 65.80 -12.00 -29.62
CA HIS A 693 65.06 -11.10 -30.60
C HIS A 693 63.50 -11.31 -30.64
N ALA A 694 62.67 -10.48 -31.34
CA ALA A 694 61.17 -10.49 -31.24
C ALA A 694 60.33 -10.09 -32.52
N PRO A 695 59.02 -10.48 -32.63
CA PRO A 695 58.11 -10.25 -33.79
C PRO A 695 57.41 -8.86 -33.94
N GLU A 696 56.60 -8.70 -35.00
CA GLU A 696 55.92 -7.46 -35.46
C GLU A 696 54.44 -7.67 -35.90
N LEU A 697 53.57 -6.69 -35.63
CA LEU A 697 52.16 -6.59 -36.07
C LEU A 697 51.92 -5.31 -36.91
N SER A 698 51.08 -5.43 -37.94
CA SER A 698 50.65 -4.31 -38.81
C SER A 698 49.18 -4.45 -39.25
N TYR A 699 48.58 -3.40 -39.84
CA TYR A 699 47.22 -3.50 -40.40
C TYR A 699 47.21 -4.16 -41.78
N THR A 700 46.09 -4.81 -42.13
CA THR A 700 46.00 -5.59 -43.38
C THR A 700 46.01 -4.74 -44.66
N GLY A 701 45.69 -3.45 -44.59
CA GLY A 701 45.78 -2.51 -45.70
C GLY A 701 44.69 -2.65 -46.77
N GLY A 702 43.68 -3.49 -46.54
CA GLY A 702 42.50 -3.57 -47.41
C GLY A 702 41.63 -2.31 -47.35
N THR A 703 40.74 -2.12 -48.32
CA THR A 703 39.76 -1.03 -48.29
C THR A 703 38.96 -1.06 -46.98
N ASN A 704 38.96 0.06 -46.26
CA ASN A 704 38.42 0.23 -44.89
C ASN A 704 39.21 -0.41 -43.74
N TYR A 705 40.44 -0.91 -43.95
CA TYR A 705 41.28 -1.54 -42.91
C TYR A 705 42.73 -1.00 -42.90
N VAL A 706 42.93 0.26 -43.30
CA VAL A 706 44.27 0.85 -43.54
C VAL A 706 44.82 1.56 -42.30
N SER A 707 43.96 2.18 -41.49
CA SER A 707 44.33 3.11 -40.39
C SER A 707 44.33 2.49 -38.99
N ASP A 708 43.59 1.40 -38.83
CA ASP A 708 43.02 0.91 -37.56
C ASP A 708 42.68 -0.60 -37.64
N GLY A 709 42.35 -1.09 -38.83
CA GLY A 709 42.02 -2.49 -39.05
C GLY A 709 40.60 -2.86 -38.58
N LEU A 710 39.67 -1.90 -38.51
CA LEU A 710 38.28 -2.11 -38.08
C LEU A 710 37.30 -1.74 -39.18
N HIS A 711 36.18 -2.47 -39.29
CA HIS A 711 35.04 -2.03 -40.11
C HIS A 711 33.71 -2.62 -39.61
N PRO A 712 32.60 -1.84 -39.57
CA PRO A 712 32.51 -0.39 -39.73
C PRO A 712 32.93 0.37 -38.45
N GLU A 713 33.29 1.64 -38.58
CA GLU A 713 33.68 2.49 -37.43
C GLU A 713 32.51 2.85 -36.49
N SER A 714 31.28 2.74 -36.96
CA SER A 714 30.09 2.99 -36.15
C SER A 714 28.91 2.11 -36.57
N GLY A 715 27.99 1.91 -35.65
CA GLY A 715 26.78 1.11 -35.86
C GLY A 715 25.86 1.15 -34.64
N ASP A 716 24.90 0.24 -34.61
CA ASP A 716 24.01 -0.01 -33.48
C ASP A 716 24.30 -1.38 -32.83
N THR A 717 23.55 -1.74 -31.78
CA THR A 717 23.63 -3.08 -31.14
C THR A 717 23.26 -4.26 -32.05
N GLY A 718 22.74 -4.04 -33.26
CA GLY A 718 22.53 -5.06 -34.29
C GLY A 718 23.70 -5.22 -35.26
N THR A 719 24.63 -4.26 -35.29
CA THR A 719 25.74 -4.18 -36.24
C THR A 719 26.86 -5.17 -35.90
N VAL A 720 27.47 -5.76 -36.93
CA VAL A 720 28.63 -6.66 -36.83
C VAL A 720 29.89 -5.90 -37.18
N PHE A 721 30.90 -6.00 -36.32
CA PHE A 721 32.21 -5.35 -36.44
C PHE A 721 33.28 -6.40 -36.75
N ASP A 722 34.21 -6.08 -37.66
CA ASP A 722 35.31 -6.94 -38.12
C ASP A 722 36.67 -6.28 -37.86
N PHE A 723 37.53 -6.96 -37.09
CA PHE A 723 38.87 -6.51 -36.67
C PHE A 723 39.94 -7.32 -37.41
N ARG A 724 40.97 -6.69 -38.00
CA ARG A 724 41.96 -7.35 -38.87
C ARG A 724 43.39 -6.84 -38.71
N VAL A 725 44.36 -7.76 -38.59
CA VAL A 725 45.81 -7.48 -38.52
C VAL A 725 46.63 -8.41 -39.40
N LYS A 726 47.92 -8.11 -39.55
CA LYS A 726 48.96 -8.94 -40.15
C LYS A 726 50.10 -9.15 -39.14
N TYR A 727 50.49 -10.41 -38.92
CA TYR A 727 51.64 -10.82 -38.10
C TYR A 727 52.86 -11.10 -38.97
N ARG A 728 54.05 -10.67 -38.54
CA ARG A 728 55.34 -10.90 -39.20
C ARG A 728 56.42 -11.20 -38.16
N ASP A 729 57.35 -12.09 -38.51
CA ASP A 729 58.51 -12.45 -37.69
C ASP A 729 59.79 -12.46 -38.55
N VAL A 730 60.92 -11.96 -38.04
CA VAL A 730 62.19 -11.94 -38.80
C VAL A 730 62.90 -13.28 -38.77
N ASP A 731 62.79 -14.02 -37.66
CA ASP A 731 63.41 -15.34 -37.49
C ASP A 731 62.56 -16.44 -38.16
N GLY A 732 61.37 -16.08 -38.65
CA GLY A 732 60.46 -16.95 -39.40
C GLY A 732 59.49 -17.73 -38.52
N ASP A 733 59.53 -17.49 -37.20
CA ASP A 733 58.72 -18.19 -36.21
C ASP A 733 57.22 -17.87 -36.37
N GLY A 734 56.40 -18.92 -36.22
CA GLY A 734 54.96 -18.78 -36.19
C GLY A 734 54.46 -18.23 -34.85
N PRO A 735 53.29 -17.57 -34.82
CA PRO A 735 52.73 -17.09 -33.57
C PRO A 735 52.40 -18.26 -32.63
N GLN A 736 52.58 -18.03 -31.33
CA GLN A 736 52.25 -18.97 -30.27
C GLN A 736 50.79 -19.43 -30.38
N ASN A 737 50.51 -20.70 -30.05
CA ASN A 737 49.17 -21.27 -30.17
C ASN A 737 48.11 -20.44 -29.42
N GLY A 738 47.08 -20.00 -30.15
CA GLY A 738 46.01 -19.13 -29.64
C GLY A 738 46.26 -17.63 -29.80
N TYR A 739 47.32 -17.22 -30.51
CA TYR A 739 47.63 -15.85 -30.92
C TYR A 739 47.57 -15.68 -32.45
N PRO A 740 47.41 -14.45 -32.99
CA PRO A 740 47.14 -13.19 -32.29
C PRO A 740 45.80 -13.14 -31.55
N ARG A 741 45.66 -12.23 -30.59
CA ARG A 741 44.40 -12.00 -29.86
C ARG A 741 44.04 -10.52 -29.85
N VAL A 742 42.75 -10.22 -30.05
CA VAL A 742 42.23 -8.86 -29.92
C VAL A 742 41.63 -8.66 -28.52
N HIS A 743 42.12 -7.66 -27.81
CA HIS A 743 41.50 -7.15 -26.59
C HIS A 743 40.46 -6.12 -26.98
N ILE A 744 39.22 -6.27 -26.54
CA ILE A 744 38.17 -5.28 -26.74
C ILE A 744 37.73 -4.77 -25.37
N LEU A 745 37.90 -3.48 -25.15
CA LEU A 745 37.63 -2.79 -23.90
C LEU A 745 36.43 -1.87 -24.08
N ARG A 746 35.62 -1.74 -23.04
CA ARG A 746 34.55 -0.74 -22.92
C ARG A 746 34.79 0.03 -21.64
N ASP A 747 34.85 1.35 -21.73
CA ASP A 747 35.17 2.24 -20.60
C ASP A 747 36.52 1.89 -19.92
N GLY A 748 37.48 1.38 -20.70
CA GLY A 748 38.81 0.98 -20.24
C GLY A 748 38.90 -0.39 -19.56
N ALA A 749 37.81 -1.16 -19.48
CA ALA A 749 37.77 -2.53 -18.96
C ALA A 749 37.45 -3.54 -20.06
N GLU A 750 38.10 -4.71 -20.06
CA GLU A 750 37.83 -5.76 -21.05
C GLU A 750 36.38 -6.27 -21.01
N ILE A 751 35.78 -6.48 -22.18
CA ILE A 751 34.43 -7.05 -22.28
C ILE A 751 34.45 -8.56 -22.02
N SER A 752 33.32 -9.11 -21.59
CA SER A 752 33.18 -10.54 -21.33
C SER A 752 33.63 -11.40 -22.52
N GLY A 753 34.66 -12.23 -22.31
CA GLY A 753 35.25 -13.12 -23.32
C GLY A 753 36.49 -12.56 -24.03
N SER A 754 36.80 -11.27 -23.85
CA SER A 754 38.10 -10.69 -24.23
C SER A 754 39.20 -11.23 -23.30
N PRO A 755 40.44 -11.44 -23.79
CA PRO A 755 40.88 -11.27 -25.18
C PRO A 755 40.45 -12.44 -26.07
N PHE A 756 40.06 -12.11 -27.31
CA PHE A 756 39.56 -13.08 -28.28
C PHE A 756 40.66 -13.53 -29.24
N SER A 757 40.92 -14.84 -29.35
CA SER A 757 41.82 -15.40 -30.38
C SER A 757 41.30 -15.10 -31.79
N MET A 758 42.15 -14.46 -32.59
CA MET A 758 41.86 -14.12 -33.98
C MET A 758 42.07 -15.34 -34.88
N ARG A 759 41.31 -15.42 -35.97
CA ARG A 759 41.37 -16.51 -36.95
C ARG A 759 42.23 -16.11 -38.13
N GLN A 760 43.06 -17.02 -38.63
CA GLN A 760 43.86 -16.78 -39.83
C GLN A 760 42.97 -16.52 -41.06
N LEU A 761 43.33 -15.53 -41.86
CA LEU A 761 42.63 -15.17 -43.09
C LEU A 761 43.32 -15.83 -44.29
N GLY A 762 42.84 -17.01 -44.69
CA GLY A 762 43.44 -17.84 -45.74
C GLY A 762 44.41 -18.90 -45.17
N THR A 763 45.31 -19.41 -46.01
CA THR A 763 46.16 -20.58 -45.70
C THR A 763 47.67 -20.32 -45.87
N ALA A 764 48.11 -19.05 -45.91
CA ALA A 764 49.52 -18.70 -46.10
C ALA A 764 50.30 -18.75 -44.78
N THR A 765 51.49 -19.37 -44.78
CA THR A 765 52.32 -19.63 -43.58
C THR A 765 53.72 -18.99 -43.66
N ALA A 766 53.91 -18.00 -44.53
CA ALA A 766 55.18 -17.29 -44.68
C ALA A 766 55.27 -16.14 -43.65
N TYR A 767 55.67 -16.46 -42.42
CA TYR A 767 55.70 -15.50 -41.31
C TYR A 767 56.77 -14.41 -41.49
N ASP A 768 57.81 -14.67 -42.28
CA ASP A 768 58.86 -13.73 -42.72
C ASP A 768 58.35 -12.54 -43.54
N THR A 769 57.26 -12.76 -44.29
CA THR A 769 56.63 -11.81 -45.23
C THR A 769 55.23 -11.37 -44.80
N GLY A 770 54.60 -12.14 -43.90
CA GLY A 770 53.51 -11.73 -43.03
C GLY A 770 52.14 -12.33 -43.37
N VAL A 771 51.41 -12.73 -42.33
CA VAL A 771 50.15 -13.49 -42.40
C VAL A 771 48.99 -12.73 -41.77
N ASN A 772 47.85 -12.66 -42.46
CA ASN A 772 46.67 -11.91 -42.01
C ASN A 772 45.77 -12.71 -41.04
N TYR A 773 45.16 -12.04 -40.07
CA TYR A 773 44.21 -12.58 -39.07
C TYR A 773 43.00 -11.65 -38.90
N TYR A 774 41.85 -12.21 -38.51
CA TYR A 774 40.59 -11.47 -38.29
C TYR A 774 39.76 -11.96 -37.09
N TYR A 775 38.87 -11.11 -36.57
CA TYR A 775 37.85 -11.46 -35.57
C TYR A 775 36.58 -10.62 -35.76
N THR A 776 35.40 -11.25 -35.70
CA THR A 776 34.11 -10.55 -35.85
C THR A 776 33.22 -10.69 -34.62
N THR A 777 32.51 -9.62 -34.25
CA THR A 777 31.59 -9.63 -33.10
C THR A 777 30.46 -8.60 -33.22
N ARG A 778 29.46 -8.69 -32.34
CA ARG A 778 28.47 -7.63 -32.07
C ARG A 778 28.73 -7.06 -30.68
N LEU A 779 28.53 -5.75 -30.53
CA LEU A 779 28.87 -5.03 -29.31
C LEU A 779 27.61 -4.38 -28.70
N ALA A 780 27.62 -4.22 -27.37
CA ALA A 780 26.57 -3.48 -26.66
C ALA A 780 26.73 -1.97 -26.88
N ALA A 781 25.68 -1.17 -26.66
CA ALA A 781 25.75 0.28 -26.86
C ALA A 781 26.81 0.93 -25.95
N SER A 782 27.75 1.66 -26.55
CA SER A 782 28.72 2.56 -25.93
C SER A 782 29.50 3.31 -27.02
N ASN A 783 29.92 4.54 -26.73
CA ASN A 783 30.85 5.32 -27.55
C ASN A 783 32.30 5.28 -27.01
N ALA A 784 32.56 4.48 -25.97
CA ALA A 784 33.82 4.38 -25.25
C ALA A 784 34.47 3.00 -25.41
N TYR A 785 34.34 2.39 -26.59
CA TYR A 785 35.12 1.20 -26.93
C TYR A 785 36.56 1.58 -27.30
N SER A 786 37.50 0.76 -26.86
CA SER A 786 38.85 0.73 -27.40
C SER A 786 39.33 -0.71 -27.61
N TYR A 787 40.35 -0.89 -28.43
CA TYR A 787 40.94 -2.21 -28.68
C TYR A 787 42.43 -2.12 -29.00
N PHE A 788 43.12 -3.24 -28.83
CA PHE A 788 44.48 -3.50 -29.33
C PHE A 788 44.64 -5.01 -29.59
N VAL A 789 45.74 -5.40 -30.22
CA VAL A 789 46.06 -6.80 -30.53
C VAL A 789 47.39 -7.20 -29.90
N GLU A 790 47.40 -8.36 -29.23
CA GLU A 790 48.61 -9.00 -28.72
C GLU A 790 49.01 -10.22 -29.58
N ALA A 791 50.31 -10.46 -29.70
CA ALA A 791 50.87 -11.67 -30.28
C ALA A 791 52.24 -11.98 -29.64
N TYR A 792 52.63 -13.25 -29.68
CA TYR A 792 53.95 -13.75 -29.29
C TYR A 792 54.40 -14.77 -30.33
N ASP A 793 55.70 -14.95 -30.53
CA ASP A 793 56.26 -16.05 -31.32
C ASP A 793 56.29 -17.37 -30.52
N ILE A 794 56.76 -18.45 -31.15
CA ILE A 794 56.93 -19.77 -30.49
C ILE A 794 58.03 -19.76 -29.41
N SER A 795 58.96 -18.81 -29.49
CA SER A 795 60.07 -18.58 -28.55
C SER A 795 59.67 -17.75 -27.31
N GLY A 796 58.42 -17.26 -27.27
CA GLY A 796 57.84 -16.49 -26.15
C GLY A 796 58.08 -14.98 -26.21
N GLN A 797 58.57 -14.45 -27.33
CA GLN A 797 58.92 -13.05 -27.52
C GLN A 797 57.70 -12.26 -28.00
N LYS A 798 57.51 -11.06 -27.43
CA LYS A 798 56.28 -10.29 -27.62
C LYS A 798 56.34 -9.46 -28.91
N ALA A 799 55.27 -9.51 -29.69
CA ALA A 799 55.15 -8.71 -30.91
C ALA A 799 55.05 -7.21 -30.62
N SER A 800 55.65 -6.43 -31.51
CA SER A 800 55.64 -4.96 -31.53
C SER A 800 54.78 -4.41 -32.69
N GLY A 801 54.66 -3.09 -32.83
CA GLY A 801 53.99 -2.45 -33.98
C GLY A 801 52.61 -1.85 -33.69
N GLU A 802 52.10 -1.04 -34.62
CA GLU A 802 50.92 -0.16 -34.41
C GLU A 802 49.65 -0.83 -33.85
N PRO A 803 49.26 -2.06 -34.25
CA PRO A 803 48.07 -2.72 -33.69
C PRO A 803 48.19 -3.10 -32.21
N THR A 804 49.40 -3.06 -31.63
CA THR A 804 49.61 -3.30 -30.19
C THR A 804 49.22 -2.10 -29.31
N ASN A 805 49.02 -0.93 -29.91
CA ASN A 805 48.59 0.29 -29.23
C ASN A 805 47.04 0.34 -29.11
N SER A 806 46.53 0.70 -27.93
CA SER A 806 45.08 0.90 -27.72
C SER A 806 44.53 2.05 -28.57
N ARG A 807 43.45 1.78 -29.32
CA ARG A 807 42.75 2.74 -30.19
C ARG A 807 41.25 2.76 -29.91
N ASN A 808 40.62 3.92 -30.02
CA ASN A 808 39.20 4.12 -29.69
C ASN A 808 38.30 3.89 -30.92
N ALA A 809 37.56 2.78 -30.95
CA ALA A 809 36.45 2.46 -31.86
C ALA A 809 35.93 1.03 -31.52
N PRO A 810 34.75 0.59 -32.01
CA PRO A 810 33.74 1.34 -32.76
C PRO A 810 32.79 2.14 -31.86
N VAL A 811 32.05 3.08 -32.45
CA VAL A 811 30.95 3.79 -31.78
C VAL A 811 29.64 3.01 -31.97
N VAL A 812 29.04 2.55 -30.87
CA VAL A 812 27.86 1.67 -30.88
C VAL A 812 26.66 2.36 -30.24
N ALA A 813 25.64 2.69 -31.04
CA ALA A 813 24.37 3.22 -30.58
C ALA A 813 23.44 2.11 -30.04
N GLN A 814 22.48 2.47 -29.19
CA GLN A 814 21.41 1.56 -28.79
C GLN A 814 20.38 1.44 -29.90
N ALA A 815 19.98 0.22 -30.27
CA ALA A 815 18.90 0.02 -31.23
C ALA A 815 17.57 0.61 -30.71
N SER A 816 16.88 1.36 -31.57
CA SER A 816 15.72 2.18 -31.20
C SER A 816 14.53 1.35 -30.71
N VAL A 817 14.11 1.56 -29.47
CA VAL A 817 12.84 1.05 -28.90
C VAL A 817 11.75 2.10 -29.12
N LYS A 818 10.60 1.72 -29.68
CA LYS A 818 9.47 2.65 -29.88
C LYS A 818 8.78 2.96 -28.55
N MET A 819 8.77 4.24 -28.18
CA MET A 819 7.99 4.81 -27.08
C MET A 819 6.86 5.66 -27.66
N TYR A 820 5.68 5.62 -27.05
CA TYR A 820 4.53 6.44 -27.44
C TYR A 820 4.44 7.69 -26.55
N ILE A 821 4.28 8.86 -27.16
CA ILE A 821 4.12 10.16 -26.48
C ILE A 821 2.81 10.78 -26.97
N MET A 822 2.07 11.48 -26.11
CA MET A 822 0.86 12.22 -26.52
C MET A 822 1.27 13.49 -27.28
N GLU A 823 0.95 13.56 -28.57
CA GLU A 823 1.36 14.66 -29.45
C GLU A 823 0.39 15.85 -29.42
N THR A 824 -0.92 15.59 -29.45
CA THR A 824 -1.96 16.63 -29.50
C THR A 824 -3.30 16.15 -28.91
N LYS A 825 -4.18 17.10 -28.58
CA LYS A 825 -5.58 16.87 -28.18
C LYS A 825 -6.44 18.03 -28.69
N TRP A 826 -7.65 17.73 -29.17
CA TRP A 826 -8.60 18.72 -29.65
C TRP A 826 -10.03 18.38 -29.25
N GLY A 827 -10.92 19.37 -29.38
CA GLY A 827 -12.34 19.26 -29.05
C GLY A 827 -12.72 19.73 -27.64
N SER A 828 -14.02 19.99 -27.45
CA SER A 828 -14.61 20.42 -26.17
C SER A 828 -16.06 19.93 -26.05
N ASN A 829 -16.67 20.01 -24.87
CA ASN A 829 -18.07 19.61 -24.70
C ASN A 829 -19.03 20.61 -25.37
N GLY A 830 -20.02 20.10 -26.13
CA GLY A 830 -21.06 20.93 -26.74
C GLY A 830 -21.65 20.33 -28.02
N SER A 831 -22.26 21.20 -28.83
CA SER A 831 -22.94 20.85 -30.08
C SER A 831 -22.48 21.67 -31.30
N GLY A 832 -21.53 22.59 -31.11
CA GLY A 832 -20.85 23.30 -32.19
C GLY A 832 -19.93 22.40 -33.04
N ASP A 833 -19.28 22.99 -34.04
CA ASP A 833 -18.28 22.29 -34.86
C ASP A 833 -17.02 22.04 -34.04
N GLY A 834 -16.49 20.81 -34.10
CA GLY A 834 -15.39 20.38 -33.21
C GLY A 834 -15.77 20.29 -31.73
N GLN A 835 -17.05 20.38 -31.38
CA GLN A 835 -17.54 20.07 -30.04
C GLN A 835 -18.25 18.73 -30.03
N PHE A 836 -18.18 18.01 -28.92
CA PHE A 836 -18.72 16.66 -28.77
C PHE A 836 -19.64 16.55 -27.56
N SER A 837 -20.65 15.68 -27.66
CA SER A 837 -21.48 15.26 -26.56
C SER A 837 -21.58 13.73 -26.58
N GLY A 838 -20.82 13.09 -25.68
CA GLY A 838 -20.64 11.63 -25.66
C GLY A 838 -20.16 11.07 -26.99
N PRO A 839 -18.89 11.27 -27.38
CA PRO A 839 -18.33 10.58 -28.54
C PRO A 839 -17.97 9.12 -28.19
N HIS A 840 -18.49 8.13 -28.92
CA HIS A 840 -18.29 6.70 -28.61
C HIS A 840 -17.34 5.96 -29.58
N GLY A 841 -17.10 6.50 -30.77
CA GLY A 841 -16.31 5.82 -31.80
C GLY A 841 -15.44 6.76 -32.60
N VAL A 842 -14.28 6.26 -33.02
CA VAL A 842 -13.32 6.98 -33.88
C VAL A 842 -12.73 6.05 -34.93
N ALA A 843 -12.54 6.57 -36.15
CA ALA A 843 -11.82 5.90 -37.24
C ALA A 843 -10.96 6.90 -38.00
N VAL A 844 -9.96 6.41 -38.74
CA VAL A 844 -9.04 7.25 -39.54
C VAL A 844 -8.96 6.66 -40.96
N ASP A 845 -9.04 7.51 -41.99
CA ASP A 845 -8.86 7.06 -43.38
C ASP A 845 -7.39 7.06 -43.82
N THR A 846 -7.13 6.52 -45.03
CA THR A 846 -5.78 6.46 -45.61
C THR A 846 -5.16 7.83 -45.92
N SER A 847 -5.94 8.91 -45.85
CA SER A 847 -5.49 10.29 -46.02
C SER A 847 -5.30 11.01 -44.68
N GLY A 848 -5.46 10.32 -43.55
CA GLY A 848 -5.29 10.87 -42.22
C GLY A 848 -6.51 11.62 -41.67
N ASN A 849 -7.66 11.62 -42.36
CA ASN A 849 -8.85 12.27 -41.83
C ASN A 849 -9.45 11.45 -40.68
N VAL A 850 -9.78 12.10 -39.57
CA VAL A 850 -10.35 11.47 -38.38
C VAL A 850 -11.86 11.62 -38.38
N PHE A 851 -12.59 10.51 -38.25
CA PHE A 851 -14.05 10.46 -38.20
C PHE A 851 -14.49 10.09 -36.78
N VAL A 852 -15.36 10.90 -36.18
CA VAL A 852 -15.82 10.72 -34.79
C VAL A 852 -17.34 10.58 -34.77
N ALA A 853 -17.84 9.52 -34.13
CA ALA A 853 -19.25 9.33 -33.85
C ALA A 853 -19.62 10.12 -32.59
N ASP A 854 -20.35 11.22 -32.78
CA ASP A 854 -20.73 12.20 -31.76
C ASP A 854 -22.16 11.87 -31.27
N SER A 855 -22.25 10.88 -30.39
CA SER A 855 -23.44 10.03 -30.21
C SER A 855 -24.66 10.78 -29.69
N ASN A 856 -24.53 11.62 -28.66
CA ASN A 856 -25.67 12.39 -28.14
C ASN A 856 -26.11 13.49 -29.12
N ASN A 857 -25.20 14.00 -29.96
CA ASN A 857 -25.51 14.94 -31.02
C ASN A 857 -26.06 14.26 -32.30
N ASN A 858 -26.17 12.92 -32.31
CA ASN A 858 -26.73 12.11 -33.40
C ASN A 858 -26.09 12.40 -34.77
N ARG A 859 -24.75 12.50 -34.81
CA ARG A 859 -23.99 12.88 -36.01
C ARG A 859 -22.61 12.24 -36.06
N ILE A 860 -22.02 12.22 -37.26
CA ILE A 860 -20.58 12.00 -37.46
C ILE A 860 -19.92 13.35 -37.75
N GLN A 861 -18.75 13.59 -37.18
CA GLN A 861 -17.88 14.71 -37.53
C GLN A 861 -16.58 14.19 -38.15
N LYS A 862 -16.05 14.90 -39.16
CA LYS A 862 -14.79 14.62 -39.84
C LYS A 862 -13.80 15.74 -39.59
N PHE A 863 -12.56 15.38 -39.31
CA PHE A 863 -11.42 16.27 -39.05
C PHE A 863 -10.25 15.91 -39.96
N ASP A 864 -9.30 16.82 -40.14
CA ASP A 864 -7.98 16.49 -40.69
C ASP A 864 -7.09 15.80 -39.63
N SER A 865 -5.84 15.50 -39.99
CA SER A 865 -4.85 14.88 -39.09
C SER A 865 -4.48 15.76 -37.89
N ASP A 866 -4.66 17.07 -38.00
CA ASP A 866 -4.25 18.06 -36.99
C ASP A 866 -5.42 18.38 -36.02
N GLY A 867 -6.61 17.84 -36.30
CA GLY A 867 -7.82 18.02 -35.50
C GLY A 867 -8.70 19.19 -35.93
N THR A 868 -8.44 19.80 -37.09
CA THR A 868 -9.28 20.86 -37.66
C THR A 868 -10.58 20.25 -38.18
N PHE A 869 -11.72 20.85 -37.85
CA PHE A 869 -13.01 20.41 -38.33
C PHE A 869 -13.16 20.62 -39.85
N ILE A 870 -13.51 19.56 -40.58
CA ILE A 870 -13.77 19.58 -42.03
C ILE A 870 -15.27 19.64 -42.31
N THR A 871 -16.04 18.69 -41.78
CA THR A 871 -17.48 18.56 -42.09
C THR A 871 -18.20 17.68 -41.07
N LYS A 872 -19.54 17.70 -41.10
CA LYS A 872 -20.41 16.82 -40.31
C LYS A 872 -21.67 16.44 -41.07
N TRP A 873 -22.21 15.26 -40.76
CA TRP A 873 -23.51 14.82 -41.26
C TRP A 873 -24.23 13.98 -40.20
N GLY A 874 -25.54 13.89 -40.32
CA GLY A 874 -26.39 13.27 -39.31
C GLY A 874 -27.31 14.26 -38.61
N SER A 875 -28.47 13.76 -38.21
CA SER A 875 -29.41 14.40 -37.30
C SER A 875 -30.26 13.31 -36.62
N SER A 876 -30.90 13.63 -35.51
CA SER A 876 -31.75 12.68 -34.77
C SER A 876 -32.90 12.16 -35.65
N GLY A 877 -32.98 10.84 -35.85
CA GLY A 877 -34.09 10.21 -36.56
C GLY A 877 -33.77 8.80 -37.08
N SER A 878 -34.65 8.29 -37.94
CA SER A 878 -34.57 6.93 -38.52
C SER A 878 -34.57 6.92 -40.06
N GLY A 879 -34.58 8.09 -40.71
CA GLY A 879 -34.37 8.23 -42.16
C GLY A 879 -32.95 7.89 -42.60
N ASP A 880 -32.69 7.97 -43.90
CA ASP A 880 -31.35 7.77 -44.48
C ASP A 880 -30.45 8.96 -44.12
N GLY A 881 -29.26 8.68 -43.57
CA GLY A 881 -28.38 9.73 -43.05
C GLY A 881 -28.89 10.44 -41.78
N GLN A 882 -29.95 9.91 -41.15
CA GLN A 882 -30.32 10.24 -39.77
C GLN A 882 -29.86 9.12 -38.85
N PHE A 883 -29.55 9.45 -37.60
CA PHE A 883 -29.05 8.51 -36.60
C PHE A 883 -29.86 8.58 -35.31
N SER A 884 -29.81 7.51 -34.53
CA SER A 884 -30.24 7.47 -33.15
C SER A 884 -29.15 6.83 -32.31
N TYR A 885 -28.39 7.66 -31.62
CA TYR A 885 -27.25 7.28 -30.77
C TYR A 885 -26.11 6.54 -31.51
N PRO A 886 -25.53 7.11 -32.59
CA PRO A 886 -24.49 6.41 -33.36
C PRO A 886 -23.24 6.15 -32.50
N CYS A 887 -22.81 4.88 -32.38
CA CYS A 887 -21.70 4.49 -31.50
C CYS A 887 -20.40 4.24 -32.28
N GLY A 888 -20.33 3.13 -33.02
CA GLY A 888 -19.16 2.75 -33.80
C GLY A 888 -19.09 3.46 -35.14
N VAL A 889 -17.85 3.75 -35.58
CA VAL A 889 -17.54 4.22 -36.93
C VAL A 889 -16.32 3.48 -37.46
N ALA A 890 -16.34 3.13 -38.75
CA ALA A 890 -15.21 2.51 -39.46
C ALA A 890 -15.11 3.09 -40.88
N VAL A 891 -13.94 2.97 -41.52
CA VAL A 891 -13.72 3.46 -42.89
C VAL A 891 -13.00 2.38 -43.72
N ASP A 892 -13.49 2.09 -44.93
CA ASP A 892 -12.82 1.16 -45.86
C ASP A 892 -11.70 1.84 -46.67
N THR A 893 -10.88 1.04 -47.36
CA THR A 893 -9.77 1.52 -48.21
C THR A 893 -10.23 2.34 -49.42
N SER A 894 -11.54 2.43 -49.68
CA SER A 894 -12.15 3.33 -50.68
C SER A 894 -12.73 4.61 -50.06
N GLY A 895 -12.50 4.83 -48.76
CA GLY A 895 -12.98 6.01 -48.03
C GLY A 895 -14.46 5.97 -47.66
N ASN A 896 -15.15 4.83 -47.80
CA ASN A 896 -16.55 4.75 -47.38
C ASN A 896 -16.64 4.60 -45.86
N VAL A 897 -17.52 5.38 -45.24
CA VAL A 897 -17.71 5.42 -43.78
C VAL A 897 -18.90 4.54 -43.39
N PHE A 898 -18.68 3.63 -42.44
CA PHE A 898 -19.69 2.72 -41.89
C PHE A 898 -20.01 3.18 -40.47
N VAL A 899 -21.30 3.32 -40.15
CA VAL A 899 -21.76 3.83 -38.85
C VAL A 899 -22.70 2.82 -38.21
N ALA A 900 -22.40 2.44 -36.98
CA ALA A 900 -23.28 1.63 -36.14
C ALA A 900 -24.34 2.53 -35.49
N ASP A 901 -25.55 2.47 -36.04
CA ASP A 901 -26.70 3.32 -35.68
C ASP A 901 -27.52 2.60 -34.60
N TYR A 902 -26.92 2.57 -33.39
CA TYR A 902 -27.26 1.76 -32.22
C TYR A 902 -28.77 1.61 -31.99
N SER A 903 -29.49 2.69 -31.70
CA SER A 903 -30.92 2.61 -31.34
C SER A 903 -31.82 2.30 -32.55
N ASN A 904 -31.35 2.55 -33.77
CA ASN A 904 -32.03 2.16 -35.01
C ASN A 904 -31.72 0.70 -35.43
N ASN A 905 -30.88 -0.03 -34.69
CA ASN A 905 -30.58 -1.46 -34.91
C ASN A 905 -30.03 -1.78 -36.31
N ARG A 906 -29.16 -0.90 -36.85
CA ARG A 906 -28.66 -0.99 -38.24
C ARG A 906 -27.25 -0.45 -38.41
N ILE A 907 -26.61 -0.84 -39.50
CA ILE A 907 -25.41 -0.18 -40.05
C ILE A 907 -25.83 0.70 -41.23
N GLN A 908 -25.29 1.91 -41.31
CA GLN A 908 -25.41 2.78 -42.48
C GLN A 908 -24.02 3.02 -43.10
N LYS A 909 -23.92 2.92 -44.44
CA LYS A 909 -22.71 3.18 -45.23
C LYS A 909 -22.84 4.52 -45.96
N PHE A 910 -21.77 5.31 -45.95
CA PHE A 910 -21.66 6.65 -46.53
C PHE A 910 -20.40 6.79 -47.39
N THR A 911 -20.35 7.80 -48.26
CA THR A 911 -19.10 8.26 -48.90
C THR A 911 -18.19 8.98 -47.89
N HIS A 912 -16.93 9.27 -48.27
CA HIS A 912 -15.99 10.05 -47.44
C HIS A 912 -16.44 11.49 -47.10
N ASP A 913 -17.50 11.96 -47.74
CA ASP A 913 -18.15 13.28 -47.54
C ASP A 913 -19.52 13.17 -46.84
N GLY A 914 -19.89 12.00 -46.33
CA GLY A 914 -21.12 11.80 -45.58
C GLY A 914 -22.40 11.65 -46.41
N LYS A 915 -22.30 11.40 -47.72
CA LYS A 915 -23.48 11.09 -48.55
C LYS A 915 -23.88 9.64 -48.33
N PHE A 916 -25.15 9.39 -48.02
CA PHE A 916 -25.68 8.04 -47.80
C PHE A 916 -25.52 7.16 -49.05
N ILE A 917 -25.10 5.91 -48.86
CA ILE A 917 -24.95 4.89 -49.92
C ILE A 917 -26.00 3.78 -49.73
N THR A 918 -26.02 3.15 -48.55
CA THR A 918 -26.92 2.01 -48.26
C THR A 918 -26.98 1.72 -46.75
N LYS A 919 -27.91 0.86 -46.34
CA LYS A 919 -28.05 0.38 -44.95
C LYS A 919 -28.53 -1.06 -44.90
N TRP A 920 -28.18 -1.76 -43.82
CA TRP A 920 -28.67 -3.10 -43.49
C TRP A 920 -28.75 -3.26 -41.98
N GLY A 921 -29.51 -4.25 -41.51
CA GLY A 921 -29.88 -4.37 -40.11
C GLY A 921 -31.34 -4.00 -39.83
N SER A 922 -31.92 -4.71 -38.87
CA SER A 922 -33.21 -4.45 -38.24
C SER A 922 -33.20 -5.10 -36.86
N ASN A 923 -34.07 -4.70 -35.93
CA ASN A 923 -34.08 -5.31 -34.59
C ASN A 923 -34.44 -6.79 -34.66
N GLY A 924 -33.57 -7.66 -34.15
CA GLY A 924 -33.79 -9.10 -34.17
C GLY A 924 -32.54 -9.91 -33.83
N SER A 925 -32.54 -11.21 -34.12
CA SER A 925 -31.41 -12.11 -33.84
C SER A 925 -31.24 -13.22 -34.88
N GLY A 926 -31.74 -13.01 -36.10
CA GLY A 926 -31.37 -13.80 -37.28
C GLY A 926 -30.30 -13.08 -38.10
N ASP A 927 -29.78 -13.78 -39.11
CA ASP A 927 -28.71 -13.26 -39.98
C ASP A 927 -29.05 -11.89 -40.58
N GLY A 928 -28.16 -10.91 -40.40
CA GLY A 928 -28.35 -9.54 -40.88
C GLY A 928 -29.36 -8.70 -40.08
N GLN A 929 -29.82 -9.19 -38.92
CA GLN A 929 -30.50 -8.41 -37.88
C GLN A 929 -29.49 -8.07 -36.78
N PHE A 930 -29.76 -7.00 -36.02
CA PHE A 930 -28.91 -6.58 -34.90
C PHE A 930 -29.77 -6.20 -33.68
N ARG A 931 -29.25 -6.36 -32.46
CA ARG A 931 -29.78 -5.70 -31.26
C ARG A 931 -28.78 -4.68 -30.74
N TYR A 932 -29.03 -3.39 -31.02
CA TYR A 932 -28.18 -2.30 -30.53
C TYR A 932 -26.70 -2.39 -30.96
N PRO A 933 -26.40 -2.45 -32.28
CA PRO A 933 -25.04 -2.60 -32.78
C PRO A 933 -24.16 -1.45 -32.28
N PHE A 934 -23.11 -1.79 -31.54
CA PHE A 934 -22.25 -0.83 -30.85
C PHE A 934 -20.95 -0.58 -31.60
N GLY A 935 -20.28 -1.64 -32.03
CA GLY A 935 -19.01 -1.61 -32.76
C GLY A 935 -19.17 -2.04 -34.21
N VAL A 936 -18.40 -1.40 -35.10
CA VAL A 936 -18.26 -1.80 -36.51
C VAL A 936 -16.79 -1.71 -36.91
N ALA A 937 -16.33 -2.66 -37.72
CA ALA A 937 -15.00 -2.69 -38.32
C ALA A 937 -15.11 -3.18 -39.76
N VAL A 938 -14.12 -2.85 -40.61
CA VAL A 938 -14.06 -3.30 -42.00
C VAL A 938 -12.64 -3.69 -42.35
N ASP A 939 -12.46 -4.79 -43.09
CA ASP A 939 -11.15 -5.25 -43.55
C ASP A 939 -10.79 -4.72 -44.96
N THR A 940 -9.56 -5.00 -45.40
CA THR A 940 -9.06 -4.60 -46.72
C THR A 940 -9.72 -5.33 -47.90
N SER A 941 -10.49 -6.39 -47.64
CA SER A 941 -11.31 -7.09 -48.63
C SER A 941 -12.75 -6.54 -48.67
N GLY A 942 -13.10 -5.59 -47.80
CA GLY A 942 -14.42 -4.99 -47.69
C GLY A 942 -15.41 -5.79 -46.85
N ASN A 943 -14.97 -6.82 -46.12
CA ASN A 943 -15.84 -7.54 -45.19
C ASN A 943 -16.12 -6.66 -43.97
N VAL A 944 -17.40 -6.56 -43.56
CA VAL A 944 -17.83 -5.74 -42.43
C VAL A 944 -18.13 -6.62 -41.23
N PHE A 945 -17.48 -6.34 -40.11
CA PHE A 945 -17.68 -6.99 -38.83
C PHE A 945 -18.48 -6.06 -37.93
N VAL A 946 -19.54 -6.57 -37.31
CA VAL A 946 -20.44 -5.82 -36.43
C VAL A 946 -20.54 -6.56 -35.10
N THR A 947 -20.60 -5.80 -34.00
CA THR A 947 -20.92 -6.33 -32.67
C THR A 947 -22.22 -5.71 -32.19
N ASP A 948 -23.21 -6.56 -31.89
CA ASP A 948 -24.53 -6.22 -31.35
C ASP A 948 -24.86 -7.04 -30.08
#